data_AF-A0A955X2Y5-F1
#
_entry.id   AF-A0A955X2Y5-F1
#
_cell.length_a   1.000
_cell.length_b   1.000
_cell.length_c   1.000
_cell.angle_alpha   90.00
_cell.angle_beta   90.00
_cell.angle_gamma   90.00
#
_symmetry.space_group_name_H-M   'P 1'
#
loop_
_entity.id
_entity.type
_entity.pdbx_description
1 polymer ?
#
loop_
_entity_poly.entity_id
_entity_poly.type
_entity_poly.pdbx_seq_one_letter_code
_entity_poly.pdbx_strand_id
1 'polypeptide(L)'
;MHARLLAFGLLLGGLGLHCRGEDPPDPRALPVQAVLPTEAAAPLPADGPTSCPIYQDERCQAGTLEVCDIYDPSAATFVDAPDPLLRRVFLYDRWFDKYMSPRGLTAERVFTGAMPVDTPESEWSKLENYSRWAGEGDSAIWTGAALVSDIFRYANTRTEADYQRMEARTRALLLDFEVTKIPGYLSRYHFLQLPADGPRSDQLMLQHGDETTLSVDAMPIEDLTLEGLPEEYRVGVDDGAGGRVTGTAYWEGDVSIDQYTGPMTAFPLVFNLLRDEDLKARIAYQMTCYLKRLQRIEVINLKKNPEVSNELYNYFAGAGLNLDPDDFDLRSLDTLVWYIHPGVNRENVGTYDRTCPDRVSVTPTRVIDAASDDFLLDMLTLYTDLDRNRRPRENQIDHFYIVSLRGGDASHLMHLAAMAYYFTGEEHYRDFLFDELIGNLHALDVADTMMAFRNPDWCFRFYGDHITYGTHWQFIQMLGPSVLKDQLIDVMEREVWQKAMWNHHNAKADVMYASSVPAELATGHDAAVESLVAQLRDFGALGDVKDAPRRTYDIDPQWVLDNMPSNISVRCPTEEERKFCEDGVSLFGFQVDGSNIGYECDGRPRECALDDGRCAQGLASEGLPSSLRAYGDFIWQRSPFTIGDPRAVDGDKQSPGRDLTEPYWIARHYGYITEGKGQVLAWRPSGTCAD
;
A
#
# COMPACT_ATOMS: atom_id res chain seq x y z
N MET A 1 -34.89 -38.61 58.16
CA MET A 1 -33.54 -38.02 57.98
C MET A 1 -32.90 -38.67 56.78
N HIS A 2 -32.54 -37.95 55.74
CA HIS A 2 -33.38 -37.45 54.64
C HIS A 2 -32.75 -38.05 53.36
N ALA A 3 -33.40 -38.56 52.32
CA ALA A 3 -34.78 -38.87 51.95
C ALA A 3 -34.66 -39.84 50.74
N ARG A 4 -35.38 -40.97 50.67
CA ARG A 4 -36.60 -41.20 49.83
C ARG A 4 -36.40 -40.79 48.34
N LEU A 5 -36.79 -41.52 47.30
CA LEU A 5 -37.78 -42.60 47.12
C LEU A 5 -37.65 -43.20 45.69
N LEU A 6 -38.06 -44.47 45.55
CA LEU A 6 -38.73 -45.19 44.43
C LEU A 6 -38.91 -44.49 43.06
N ALA A 7 -38.66 -45.09 41.88
CA ALA A 7 -39.08 -46.36 41.23
C ALA A 7 -40.22 -46.20 40.20
N PHE A 8 -40.06 -46.90 39.07
CA PHE A 8 -41.05 -47.31 38.03
C PHE A 8 -41.55 -46.30 36.97
N GLY A 9 -40.86 -46.30 35.81
CA GLY A 9 -41.37 -46.79 34.51
C GLY A 9 -42.32 -45.93 33.67
N LEU A 10 -41.90 -45.53 32.46
CA LEU A 10 -42.56 -45.86 31.17
C LEU A 10 -41.74 -45.36 29.95
N LEU A 11 -41.98 -46.01 28.80
CA LEU A 11 -41.45 -45.78 27.46
C LEU A 11 -41.40 -44.31 26.99
N LEU A 12 -40.44 -43.98 26.10
CA LEU A 12 -40.68 -43.33 24.79
C LEU A 12 -39.38 -43.07 24.01
N GLY A 13 -39.38 -43.48 22.73
CA GLY A 13 -38.76 -42.77 21.60
C GLY A 13 -37.27 -42.42 21.67
N GLY A 14 -36.40 -43.36 21.25
CA GLY A 14 -35.05 -43.03 20.80
C GLY A 14 -35.11 -42.28 19.47
N LEU A 15 -35.26 -40.95 19.54
CA LEU A 15 -34.87 -40.05 18.46
C LEU A 15 -33.35 -40.12 18.35
N GLY A 16 -32.87 -41.03 17.51
CA GLY A 16 -31.51 -40.96 17.00
C GLY A 16 -31.38 -39.68 16.18
N LEU A 17 -30.86 -38.62 16.80
CA LEU A 17 -30.23 -37.50 16.10
C LEU A 17 -29.12 -38.10 15.24
N HIS A 18 -29.48 -38.47 14.02
CA HIS A 18 -28.52 -38.58 12.93
C HIS A 18 -28.05 -37.14 12.72
N CYS A 19 -26.88 -36.80 13.26
CA CYS A 19 -26.06 -35.77 12.63
C CYS A 19 -25.93 -36.22 11.19
N ARG A 20 -26.66 -35.56 10.28
CA ARG A 20 -26.39 -35.67 8.85
C ARG A 20 -24.91 -35.37 8.73
N GLY A 21 -24.13 -36.33 8.26
CA GLY A 21 -22.76 -36.05 7.86
C GLY A 21 -22.83 -34.90 6.88
N GLU A 22 -22.33 -33.74 7.27
CA GLU A 22 -22.09 -32.66 6.34
C GLU A 22 -21.12 -33.24 5.31
N ASP A 23 -21.47 -33.14 4.04
CA ASP A 23 -20.54 -33.46 2.96
C ASP A 23 -19.24 -32.68 3.21
N PRO A 24 -18.07 -33.28 2.96
CA PRO A 24 -16.81 -32.57 3.14
C PRO A 24 -16.89 -31.23 2.38
N PRO A 25 -16.44 -30.12 3.00
CA PRO A 25 -16.55 -28.79 2.39
C PRO A 25 -15.90 -28.83 1.00
N ASP A 26 -16.56 -28.23 0.01
CA ASP A 26 -16.04 -28.14 -1.35
C ASP A 26 -14.68 -27.40 -1.31
N PRO A 27 -13.57 -28.06 -1.70
CA PRO A 27 -12.24 -27.44 -1.67
C PRO A 27 -12.13 -26.24 -2.63
N ARG A 28 -13.06 -26.10 -3.58
CA ARG A 28 -13.19 -24.96 -4.51
C ARG A 28 -14.17 -23.89 -4.04
N ALA A 29 -14.74 -24.02 -2.84
CA ALA A 29 -15.58 -22.97 -2.29
C ALA A 29 -14.74 -21.70 -2.07
N LEU A 30 -15.19 -20.60 -2.66
CA LEU A 30 -14.62 -19.26 -2.45
C LEU A 30 -15.63 -18.40 -1.70
N PRO A 31 -15.86 -18.65 -0.40
CA PRO A 31 -16.67 -17.76 0.40
C PRO A 31 -15.93 -16.42 0.46
N VAL A 32 -16.55 -15.38 -0.09
CA VAL A 32 -16.08 -14.00 0.01
C VAL A 32 -17.05 -13.25 0.90
N GLN A 33 -16.52 -12.32 1.69
CA GLN A 33 -17.31 -11.58 2.66
C GLN A 33 -16.96 -10.10 2.62
N ALA A 34 -17.92 -9.27 3.04
CA ALA A 34 -17.63 -7.89 3.37
C ALA A 34 -16.66 -7.87 4.55
N VAL A 35 -15.53 -7.20 4.40
CA VAL A 35 -14.57 -7.02 5.50
C VAL A 35 -15.16 -6.16 6.61
N LEU A 36 -15.98 -5.17 6.24
CA LEU A 36 -16.54 -4.19 7.15
C LEU A 36 -18.07 -4.29 7.18
N PRO A 37 -18.69 -4.18 8.36
CA PRO A 37 -20.14 -4.22 8.46
C PRO A 37 -20.75 -3.01 7.74
N THR A 38 -21.79 -3.26 6.96
CA THR A 38 -22.52 -2.25 6.18
C THR A 38 -23.59 -1.53 6.99
N GLU A 39 -24.11 -2.19 8.04
CA GLU A 39 -25.16 -1.66 8.90
C GLU A 39 -24.61 -1.24 10.27
N ALA A 40 -24.78 0.04 10.61
CA ALA A 40 -24.59 0.58 11.94
C ALA A 40 -25.49 1.80 12.13
N ALA A 41 -26.00 2.01 13.34
CA ALA A 41 -26.77 3.22 13.64
C ALA A 41 -25.90 4.47 13.46
N ALA A 42 -26.49 5.54 12.91
CA ALA A 42 -25.82 6.82 12.85
C ALA A 42 -25.39 7.26 14.26
N PRO A 43 -24.14 7.69 14.46
CA PRO A 43 -23.60 8.01 15.78
C PRO A 43 -24.24 9.27 16.37
N LEU A 44 -24.66 10.20 15.50
CA LEU A 44 -25.22 11.49 15.86
C LEU A 44 -26.75 11.38 15.81
N PRO A 45 -27.46 11.89 16.84
CA PRO A 45 -28.92 11.90 16.82
C PRO A 45 -29.43 12.88 15.76
N ALA A 46 -30.64 12.66 15.24
CA ALA A 46 -31.21 13.46 14.15
C ALA A 46 -31.40 14.94 14.52
N ASP A 47 -31.51 15.25 15.81
CA ASP A 47 -31.60 16.58 16.40
C ASP A 47 -30.27 17.07 17.02
N GLY A 48 -29.17 16.34 16.80
CA GLY A 48 -27.82 16.64 17.29
C GLY A 48 -27.02 17.58 16.39
N PRO A 49 -25.72 17.79 16.70
CA PRO A 49 -24.84 18.55 15.84
C PRO A 49 -24.63 17.84 14.50
N THR A 50 -24.39 18.60 13.44
CA THR A 50 -24.13 18.04 12.10
C THR A 50 -22.67 17.61 11.98
N SER A 51 -22.41 16.44 11.40
CA SER A 51 -21.03 15.96 11.17
C SER A 51 -20.25 16.88 10.24
N CYS A 52 -18.93 16.93 10.43
CA CYS A 52 -18.01 17.72 9.61
C CYS A 52 -16.75 16.91 9.24
N PRO A 53 -16.14 17.14 8.07
CA PRO A 53 -15.08 16.26 7.57
C PRO A 53 -13.69 16.62 8.11
N ILE A 54 -13.40 17.91 8.27
CA ILE A 54 -12.04 18.43 8.50
C ILE A 54 -11.95 19.08 9.88
N TYR A 55 -11.14 18.51 10.77
CA TYR A 55 -10.97 19.00 12.13
C TYR A 55 -10.48 20.45 12.15
N GLN A 56 -11.08 21.27 13.02
CA GLN A 56 -10.86 22.71 13.18
C GLN A 56 -11.08 23.54 11.90
N ASP A 57 -11.85 23.02 10.94
CA ASP A 57 -12.33 23.85 9.85
C ASP A 57 -13.43 24.78 10.33
N GLU A 58 -13.60 25.93 9.69
CA GLU A 58 -14.59 26.93 10.08
C GLU A 58 -15.59 27.15 8.95
N ARG A 59 -16.85 27.39 9.30
CA ARG A 59 -17.88 27.82 8.34
C ARG A 59 -18.80 28.86 8.96
N CYS A 60 -19.38 29.70 8.10
CA CYS A 60 -20.48 30.56 8.47
C CYS A 60 -21.80 29.92 8.03
N GLN A 61 -22.69 29.64 8.99
CA GLN A 61 -24.01 29.05 8.73
C GLN A 61 -25.08 29.91 9.39
N ALA A 62 -25.86 30.64 8.57
CA ALA A 62 -26.95 31.52 9.03
C ALA A 62 -26.49 32.51 10.13
N GLY A 63 -25.41 33.24 9.87
CA GLY A 63 -24.80 34.19 10.81
C GLY A 63 -24.08 33.60 12.03
N THR A 64 -24.04 32.27 12.17
CA THR A 64 -23.30 31.59 13.24
C THR A 64 -21.97 31.07 12.70
N LEU A 65 -20.87 31.46 13.34
CA LEU A 65 -19.57 30.87 13.09
C LEU A 65 -19.53 29.52 13.79
N GLU A 66 -19.26 28.47 13.03
CA GLU A 66 -19.11 27.11 13.52
C GLU A 66 -17.69 26.62 13.26
N VAL A 67 -17.13 25.87 14.20
CA VAL A 67 -15.85 25.17 14.08
C VAL A 67 -16.08 23.67 14.13
N CYS A 68 -15.44 22.92 13.23
CA CYS A 68 -15.50 21.46 13.25
C CYS A 68 -14.66 20.93 14.41
N ASP A 69 -15.31 20.31 15.40
CA ASP A 69 -14.67 19.93 16.66
C ASP A 69 -15.06 18.50 17.07
N ILE A 70 -14.37 17.95 18.06
CA ILE A 70 -14.58 16.57 18.54
C ILE A 70 -15.82 16.54 19.43
N TYR A 71 -16.78 15.71 19.06
CA TYR A 71 -18.03 15.47 19.78
C TYR A 71 -18.06 14.03 20.30
N ASP A 72 -18.50 13.85 21.54
CA ASP A 72 -18.78 12.55 22.14
C ASP A 72 -20.30 12.32 22.16
N PRO A 73 -20.83 11.46 21.26
CA PRO A 73 -22.26 11.18 21.23
C PRO A 73 -22.79 10.49 22.48
N SER A 74 -21.95 9.74 23.19
CA SER A 74 -22.37 9.03 24.42
C SER A 74 -22.58 9.99 25.59
N ALA A 75 -21.77 11.05 25.66
CA ALA A 75 -21.87 12.12 26.64
C ALA A 75 -22.71 13.32 26.14
N ALA A 76 -23.11 13.30 24.87
CA ALA A 76 -23.81 14.37 24.17
C ALA A 76 -23.15 15.76 24.29
N THR A 77 -21.81 15.81 24.29
CA THR A 77 -21.02 17.04 24.49
C THR A 77 -19.81 17.12 23.57
N PHE A 78 -19.37 18.34 23.27
CA PHE A 78 -18.05 18.57 22.70
C PHE A 78 -16.95 18.28 23.73
N VAL A 79 -15.80 17.81 23.25
CA VAL A 79 -14.68 17.36 24.05
C VAL A 79 -13.61 18.46 24.08
N ASP A 80 -13.55 19.21 25.18
CA ASP A 80 -12.59 20.33 25.32
C ASP A 80 -11.13 19.86 25.51
N ALA A 81 -10.93 18.64 26.01
CA ALA A 81 -9.62 18.03 26.24
C ALA A 81 -9.61 16.60 25.65
N PRO A 82 -9.50 16.46 24.32
CA PRO A 82 -9.47 15.15 23.67
C PRO A 82 -8.21 14.37 24.05
N ASP A 83 -8.28 13.04 23.88
CA ASP A 83 -7.09 12.21 23.99
C ASP A 83 -5.97 12.72 23.05
N PRO A 84 -4.71 12.83 23.52
CA PRO A 84 -3.63 13.38 22.71
C PRO A 84 -3.38 12.64 21.39
N LEU A 85 -3.51 11.31 21.37
CA LEU A 85 -3.34 10.52 20.15
C LEU A 85 -4.50 10.78 19.19
N LEU A 86 -5.74 10.79 19.66
CA LEU A 86 -6.90 11.12 18.81
C LEU A 86 -6.77 12.52 18.20
N ARG A 87 -6.41 13.51 19.01
CA ARG A 87 -6.20 14.89 18.53
C ARG A 87 -5.14 14.94 17.43
N ARG A 88 -4.03 14.23 17.61
CA ARG A 88 -2.95 14.15 16.61
C ARG A 88 -3.43 13.50 15.31
N VAL A 89 -4.17 12.39 15.40
CA VAL A 89 -4.76 11.72 14.23
C VAL A 89 -5.63 12.68 13.43
N PHE A 90 -6.50 13.44 14.09
CA PHE A 90 -7.35 14.42 13.41
C PHE A 90 -6.56 15.61 12.83
N LEU A 91 -5.46 16.04 13.46
CA LEU A 91 -4.55 17.04 12.88
C LEU A 91 -3.88 16.52 11.59
N TYR A 92 -3.40 15.27 11.60
CA TYR A 92 -2.78 14.66 10.43
C TYR A 92 -3.78 14.48 9.28
N ASP A 93 -5.00 14.02 9.59
CA ASP A 93 -6.08 13.95 8.60
C ASP A 93 -6.43 15.33 8.03
N ARG A 94 -6.50 16.37 8.87
CA ARG A 94 -6.72 17.76 8.43
C ARG A 94 -5.63 18.22 7.47
N TRP A 95 -4.36 18.04 7.83
CA TRP A 95 -3.27 18.50 6.98
C TRP A 95 -3.25 17.77 5.65
N PHE A 96 -3.49 16.46 5.68
CA PHE A 96 -3.64 15.66 4.47
C PHE A 96 -4.72 16.24 3.56
N ASP A 97 -5.94 16.43 4.07
CA ASP A 97 -7.08 16.91 3.29
C ASP A 97 -6.85 18.32 2.71
N LYS A 98 -6.19 19.20 3.47
CA LYS A 98 -5.98 20.60 3.05
C LYS A 98 -4.76 20.79 2.14
N TYR A 99 -3.71 20.01 2.31
CA TYR A 99 -2.38 20.38 1.80
C TYR A 99 -1.57 19.24 1.17
N MET A 100 -2.00 17.98 1.26
CA MET A 100 -1.29 16.82 0.66
C MET A 100 -2.19 16.00 -0.28
N SER A 101 -3.34 16.55 -0.65
CA SER A 101 -4.35 15.91 -1.49
C SER A 101 -4.73 16.75 -2.72
N PRO A 102 -3.78 17.23 -3.57
CA PRO A 102 -4.08 18.07 -4.73
C PRO A 102 -5.15 17.45 -5.64
N ARG A 103 -6.36 18.01 -5.59
CA ARG A 103 -7.58 17.50 -6.27
C ARG A 103 -7.81 15.99 -6.12
N GLY A 104 -7.48 15.43 -4.96
CA GLY A 104 -7.75 14.04 -4.61
C GLY A 104 -6.58 13.08 -4.81
N LEU A 105 -5.56 13.48 -5.58
CA LEU A 105 -4.29 12.77 -5.68
C LEU A 105 -3.47 12.96 -4.40
N THR A 106 -2.72 11.95 -3.98
CA THR A 106 -1.83 12.04 -2.82
C THR A 106 -0.41 12.37 -3.27
N ALA A 107 0.21 13.37 -2.66
CA ALA A 107 1.60 13.75 -2.95
C ALA A 107 2.26 14.42 -1.74
N GLU A 108 3.57 14.60 -1.83
CA GLU A 108 4.36 15.30 -0.81
C GLU A 108 4.49 16.77 -1.17
N ARG A 109 4.34 17.63 -0.16
CA ARG A 109 4.50 19.08 -0.32
C ARG A 109 5.97 19.42 -0.18
N VAL A 110 6.56 20.02 -1.23
CA VAL A 110 7.93 20.56 -1.18
C VAL A 110 7.87 22.07 -0.93
N PHE A 111 8.70 22.54 0.00
CA PHE A 111 8.80 23.95 0.34
C PHE A 111 9.90 24.66 -0.45
N THR A 112 9.86 25.99 -0.48
CA THR A 112 10.89 26.84 -1.10
C THR A 112 12.18 26.92 -0.25
N GLY A 113 12.15 26.41 0.98
CA GLY A 113 13.30 26.23 1.85
C GLY A 113 12.91 25.60 3.19
N ALA A 114 13.90 25.46 4.07
CA ALA A 114 13.78 24.71 5.32
C ALA A 114 12.64 25.23 6.19
N MET A 115 11.78 24.31 6.63
CA MET A 115 10.65 24.59 7.52
C MET A 115 10.94 24.05 8.93
N PRO A 116 11.28 24.90 9.92
CA PRO A 116 11.46 24.48 11.31
C PRO A 116 10.27 23.68 11.85
N VAL A 117 10.55 22.73 12.74
CA VAL A 117 9.55 21.81 13.34
C VAL A 117 8.37 22.56 13.96
N ASP A 118 8.63 23.70 14.60
CA ASP A 118 7.66 24.54 15.31
C ASP A 118 6.99 25.61 14.43
N THR A 119 7.25 25.61 13.11
CA THR A 119 6.60 26.55 12.18
C THR A 119 5.07 26.36 12.22
N PRO A 120 4.28 27.41 12.50
CA PRO A 120 2.82 27.28 12.63
C PRO A 120 2.14 27.06 11.28
N GLU A 121 0.96 26.41 11.28
CA GLU A 121 0.15 26.14 10.08
C GLU A 121 -0.08 27.40 9.24
N SER A 122 -0.40 28.52 9.87
CA SER A 122 -0.62 29.81 9.18
C SER A 122 0.59 30.32 8.40
N GLU A 123 1.79 29.79 8.65
CA GLU A 123 3.02 30.18 7.97
C GLU A 123 3.40 29.15 6.90
N TRP A 124 3.58 27.88 7.26
CA TRP A 124 4.04 26.86 6.30
C TRP A 124 3.00 26.54 5.21
N SER A 125 1.71 26.76 5.48
CA SER A 125 0.67 26.49 4.49
C SER A 125 0.57 27.56 3.40
N LYS A 126 1.26 28.71 3.54
CA LYS A 126 1.24 29.78 2.54
C LYS A 126 1.76 29.30 1.19
N LEU A 127 1.13 29.77 0.12
CA LEU A 127 1.55 29.48 -1.25
C LEU A 127 2.97 30.02 -1.55
N GLU A 128 3.42 31.10 -0.89
CA GLU A 128 4.79 31.60 -1.06
C GLU A 128 5.85 30.60 -0.61
N ASN A 129 5.51 29.76 0.37
CA ASN A 129 6.38 28.73 0.91
C ASN A 129 6.30 27.42 0.12
N TYR A 130 5.33 27.27 -0.79
CA TYR A 130 5.21 26.10 -1.65
C TYR A 130 6.11 26.21 -2.88
N SER A 131 6.85 25.12 -3.15
CA SER A 131 7.70 24.98 -4.33
C SER A 131 7.03 24.12 -5.39
N ARG A 132 6.75 22.86 -5.07
CA ARG A 132 6.19 21.85 -5.99
C ARG A 132 5.64 20.65 -5.23
N TRP A 133 4.99 19.75 -5.96
CA TRP A 133 4.75 18.38 -5.50
C TRP A 133 5.99 17.51 -5.70
N ALA A 134 6.12 16.49 -4.85
CA ALA A 134 7.07 15.40 -5.03
C ALA A 134 6.37 14.06 -4.77
N GLY A 135 6.96 13.00 -5.30
CA GLY A 135 6.44 11.64 -5.10
C GLY A 135 5.18 11.34 -5.91
N GLU A 136 4.78 12.24 -6.82
CA GLU A 136 3.61 12.09 -7.68
C GLU A 136 3.62 10.80 -8.50
N GLY A 137 4.80 10.26 -8.83
CA GLY A 137 4.93 8.95 -9.45
C GLY A 137 4.27 7.82 -8.65
N ASP A 138 4.13 7.94 -7.33
CA ASP A 138 3.51 6.93 -6.47
C ASP A 138 2.12 7.36 -5.99
N SER A 139 1.50 8.36 -6.64
CA SER A 139 0.24 8.92 -6.18
C SER A 139 -0.88 7.89 -6.11
N ALA A 140 -0.98 6.98 -7.08
CA ALA A 140 -2.02 5.95 -7.07
C ALA A 140 -1.94 4.99 -5.86
N ILE A 141 -0.74 4.52 -5.49
CA ILE A 141 -0.56 3.67 -4.31
C ILE A 141 -0.83 4.46 -3.02
N TRP A 142 -0.37 5.69 -2.95
CA TRP A 142 -0.55 6.55 -1.77
C TRP A 142 -2.00 6.97 -1.57
N THR A 143 -2.73 7.19 -2.67
CA THR A 143 -4.16 7.48 -2.66
C THR A 143 -4.96 6.25 -2.24
N GLY A 144 -4.52 5.04 -2.62
CA GLY A 144 -5.02 3.80 -2.05
C GLY A 144 -4.82 3.70 -0.54
N ALA A 145 -3.62 3.97 -0.02
CA ALA A 145 -3.35 3.98 1.42
C ALA A 145 -4.18 5.03 2.18
N ALA A 146 -4.34 6.22 1.59
CA ALA A 146 -5.22 7.26 2.12
C ALA A 146 -6.70 6.80 2.15
N LEU A 147 -7.15 6.10 1.11
CA LEU A 147 -8.50 5.53 1.05
C LEU A 147 -8.70 4.46 2.13
N VAL A 148 -7.72 3.59 2.39
CA VAL A 148 -7.79 2.63 3.52
C VAL A 148 -8.00 3.38 4.84
N SER A 149 -7.24 4.45 5.10
CA SER A 149 -7.43 5.29 6.30
C SER A 149 -8.85 5.87 6.38
N ASP A 150 -9.36 6.43 5.27
CA ASP A 150 -10.70 7.04 5.21
C ASP A 150 -11.82 5.99 5.40
N ILE A 151 -11.64 4.78 4.84
CA ILE A 151 -12.55 3.63 5.03
C ILE A 151 -12.64 3.25 6.50
N PHE A 152 -11.49 3.02 7.16
CA PHE A 152 -11.51 2.60 8.57
C PHE A 152 -11.96 3.73 9.49
N ARG A 153 -11.66 4.99 9.17
CA ARG A 153 -12.25 6.12 9.88
C ARG A 153 -13.77 6.09 9.78
N TYR A 154 -14.33 5.98 8.57
CA TYR A 154 -15.78 5.85 8.40
C TYR A 154 -16.35 4.62 9.10
N ALA A 155 -15.66 3.48 9.07
CA ALA A 155 -16.10 2.27 9.77
C ALA A 155 -16.22 2.47 11.28
N ASN A 156 -15.38 3.32 11.87
CA ASN A 156 -15.36 3.66 13.29
C ASN A 156 -16.33 4.80 13.66
N THR A 157 -16.47 5.80 12.79
CA THR A 157 -17.25 7.01 13.11
C THR A 157 -18.67 6.91 12.61
N ARG A 158 -18.91 6.35 11.42
CA ARG A 158 -20.22 6.21 10.75
C ARG A 158 -20.93 7.55 10.50
N THR A 159 -20.20 8.66 10.47
CA THR A 159 -20.78 9.97 10.14
C THR A 159 -20.99 10.13 8.64
N GLU A 160 -21.92 11.00 8.26
CA GLU A 160 -22.16 11.32 6.84
C GLU A 160 -20.96 12.06 6.22
N ALA A 161 -20.31 12.93 6.98
CA ALA A 161 -19.11 13.62 6.50
C ALA A 161 -17.96 12.65 6.20
N ASP A 162 -17.73 11.64 7.05
CA ASP A 162 -16.69 10.64 6.80
C ASP A 162 -17.06 9.68 5.66
N TYR A 163 -18.36 9.38 5.48
CA TYR A 163 -18.84 8.66 4.29
C TYR A 163 -18.51 9.42 3.01
N GLN A 164 -18.84 10.71 2.95
CA GLN A 164 -18.57 11.56 1.79
C GLN A 164 -17.07 11.71 1.53
N ARG A 165 -16.24 11.81 2.58
CA ARG A 165 -14.78 11.83 2.47
C ARG A 165 -14.25 10.54 1.84
N MET A 166 -14.68 9.38 2.33
CA MET A 166 -14.32 8.06 1.79
C MET A 166 -14.77 7.89 0.33
N GLU A 167 -16.01 8.28 0.02
CA GLU A 167 -16.55 8.19 -1.35
C GLU A 167 -15.79 9.10 -2.31
N ALA A 168 -15.49 10.35 -1.92
CA ALA A 168 -14.72 11.28 -2.73
C ALA A 168 -13.30 10.75 -3.02
N ARG A 169 -12.64 10.14 -2.03
CA ARG A 169 -11.33 9.50 -2.20
C ARG A 169 -11.41 8.29 -3.14
N THR A 170 -12.50 7.53 -3.08
CA THR A 170 -12.76 6.40 -3.99
C THR A 170 -12.88 6.88 -5.43
N ARG A 171 -13.63 7.98 -5.66
CA ARG A 171 -13.75 8.60 -6.99
C ARG A 171 -12.41 9.12 -7.50
N ALA A 172 -11.59 9.72 -6.63
CA ALA A 172 -10.26 10.20 -7.01
C ALA A 172 -9.34 9.04 -7.46
N LEU A 173 -9.28 7.94 -6.71
CA LEU A 173 -8.49 6.77 -7.11
C LEU A 173 -9.01 6.10 -8.39
N LEU A 174 -10.33 6.09 -8.58
CA LEU A 174 -10.93 5.56 -9.80
C LEU A 174 -10.64 6.46 -11.01
N LEU A 175 -10.56 7.78 -10.82
CA LEU A 175 -10.24 8.74 -11.87
C LEU A 175 -8.87 8.44 -12.51
N ASP A 176 -7.90 7.95 -11.75
CA ASP A 176 -6.58 7.52 -12.28
C ASP A 176 -6.69 6.39 -13.32
N PHE A 177 -7.76 5.58 -13.30
CA PHE A 177 -8.04 4.64 -14.39
C PHE A 177 -8.76 5.30 -15.57
N GLU A 178 -9.61 6.28 -15.31
CA GLU A 178 -10.52 6.82 -16.32
C GLU A 178 -9.87 7.86 -17.22
N VAL A 179 -8.88 8.59 -16.70
CA VAL A 179 -8.07 9.54 -17.47
C VAL A 179 -7.32 8.87 -18.62
N THR A 180 -7.02 7.57 -18.50
CA THR A 180 -6.29 6.80 -19.54
C THR A 180 -7.19 6.40 -20.71
N LYS A 181 -8.50 6.34 -20.48
CA LYS A 181 -9.50 5.77 -21.42
C LYS A 181 -9.17 4.34 -21.88
N ILE A 182 -8.35 3.62 -21.13
CA ILE A 182 -7.98 2.22 -21.40
C ILE A 182 -8.45 1.39 -20.19
N PRO A 183 -9.52 0.59 -20.32
CA PRO A 183 -10.05 -0.19 -19.22
C PRO A 183 -8.99 -1.08 -18.57
N GLY A 184 -8.85 -0.97 -17.26
CA GLY A 184 -7.88 -1.71 -16.45
C GLY A 184 -6.46 -1.16 -16.49
N TYR A 185 -6.20 -0.07 -17.22
CA TYR A 185 -4.90 0.60 -17.22
C TYR A 185 -4.97 1.84 -16.32
N LEU A 186 -4.32 1.76 -15.16
CA LEU A 186 -4.15 2.82 -14.19
C LEU A 186 -3.09 3.82 -14.67
N SER A 187 -3.23 5.12 -14.37
CA SER A 187 -2.14 6.09 -14.46
C SER A 187 -1.38 6.19 -13.13
N ARG A 188 -0.09 6.56 -13.16
CA ARG A 188 0.64 6.87 -11.91
C ARG A 188 0.03 8.08 -11.20
N TYR A 189 -0.31 9.11 -11.99
CA TYR A 189 -1.01 10.34 -11.60
C TYR A 189 -1.44 11.10 -12.87
N HIS A 190 -2.24 12.15 -12.69
CA HIS A 190 -2.58 13.11 -13.73
C HIS A 190 -2.20 14.54 -13.35
N PHE A 191 -1.90 15.38 -14.35
CA PHE A 191 -1.39 16.74 -14.15
C PHE A 191 -1.78 17.70 -15.28
N LEU A 192 -1.63 19.00 -15.03
CA LEU A 192 -1.76 20.05 -16.04
C LEU A 192 -0.38 20.62 -16.37
N GLN A 193 0.01 20.52 -17.64
CA GLN A 193 1.22 21.16 -18.16
C GLN A 193 0.92 22.62 -18.52
N LEU A 194 1.59 23.54 -17.85
CA LEU A 194 1.54 24.98 -18.12
C LEU A 194 2.83 25.46 -18.81
N PRO A 195 2.82 26.66 -19.43
CA PRO A 195 4.04 27.34 -19.85
C PRO A 195 5.02 27.53 -18.69
N ALA A 196 6.31 27.71 -19.00
CA ALA A 196 7.38 27.84 -18.00
C ALA A 196 7.17 28.99 -16.99
N ASP A 197 6.47 30.05 -17.39
CA ASP A 197 6.12 31.22 -16.57
C ASP A 197 4.67 31.17 -16.04
N GLY A 198 4.01 30.01 -16.14
CA GLY A 198 2.65 29.80 -15.67
C GLY A 198 2.49 29.97 -14.15
N PRO A 199 1.25 30.18 -13.67
CA PRO A 199 0.97 30.33 -12.25
C PRO A 199 1.34 29.06 -11.46
N ARG A 200 1.59 29.23 -10.16
CA ARG A 200 1.74 28.13 -9.20
C ARG A 200 0.41 27.85 -8.53
N SER A 201 0.19 26.59 -8.20
CA SER A 201 -0.92 26.15 -7.37
C SER A 201 -0.44 25.03 -6.46
N ASP A 202 -0.81 25.12 -5.19
CA ASP A 202 -0.63 24.08 -4.21
C ASP A 202 -1.93 23.29 -3.97
N GLN A 203 -2.87 23.39 -4.92
CA GLN A 203 -4.11 22.63 -4.97
C GLN A 203 -4.20 21.76 -6.22
N LEU A 204 -3.36 22.01 -7.23
CA LEU A 204 -3.31 21.28 -8.51
C LEU A 204 -1.96 20.60 -8.70
N MET A 205 -1.96 19.43 -9.33
CA MET A 205 -0.75 18.81 -9.87
C MET A 205 -0.35 19.55 -11.16
N LEU A 206 0.71 20.35 -11.09
CA LEU A 206 1.17 21.19 -12.20
C LEU A 206 2.59 20.78 -12.61
N GLN A 207 2.83 20.77 -13.91
CA GLN A 207 4.17 20.78 -14.51
C GLN A 207 4.33 22.04 -15.37
N HIS A 208 5.56 22.51 -15.54
CA HIS A 208 5.86 23.77 -16.24
C HIS A 208 6.92 23.54 -17.32
N GLY A 209 6.74 24.14 -18.51
CA GLY A 209 7.57 23.87 -19.67
C GLY A 209 6.76 23.60 -20.94
N ASP A 210 7.32 22.79 -21.83
CA ASP A 210 6.71 22.40 -23.11
C ASP A 210 6.73 20.87 -23.29
N GLU A 211 6.34 20.36 -24.46
CA GLU A 211 6.29 18.91 -24.69
C GLU A 211 7.67 18.21 -24.57
N THR A 212 8.78 18.97 -24.66
CA THR A 212 10.14 18.43 -24.52
C THR A 212 10.56 18.24 -23.06
N THR A 213 9.85 18.85 -22.12
CA THR A 213 10.09 18.67 -20.68
C THR A 213 9.29 17.51 -20.09
N LEU A 214 8.33 16.96 -20.85
CA LEU A 214 7.51 15.85 -20.42
C LEU A 214 8.30 14.54 -20.39
N SER A 215 7.93 13.67 -19.47
CA SER A 215 8.31 12.26 -19.50
C SER A 215 7.90 11.61 -20.83
N VAL A 216 8.63 10.58 -21.24
CA VAL A 216 8.30 9.79 -22.43
C VAL A 216 7.00 8.99 -22.25
N ASP A 217 6.59 8.76 -21.01
CA ASP A 217 5.38 8.05 -20.62
C ASP A 217 4.20 9.01 -20.35
N ALA A 218 4.40 10.33 -20.48
CA ALA A 218 3.32 11.30 -20.34
C ALA A 218 2.42 11.31 -21.59
N MET A 219 1.12 11.12 -21.37
CA MET A 219 0.10 10.95 -22.40
C MET A 219 -1.03 11.98 -22.21
N PRO A 220 -1.54 12.61 -23.27
CA PRO A 220 -2.60 13.62 -23.13
C PRO A 220 -3.90 12.99 -22.63
N ILE A 221 -4.64 13.70 -21.78
CA ILE A 221 -6.00 13.32 -21.40
C ILE A 221 -6.94 13.66 -22.56
N GLU A 222 -7.52 12.63 -23.17
CA GLU A 222 -8.34 12.78 -24.39
C GLU A 222 -9.74 13.36 -24.13
N ASP A 223 -10.26 13.25 -22.91
CA ASP A 223 -11.61 13.69 -22.53
C ASP A 223 -11.58 14.53 -21.25
N LEU A 224 -11.60 15.84 -21.42
CA LEU A 224 -11.66 16.81 -20.33
C LEU A 224 -13.07 17.00 -19.74
N THR A 225 -14.05 16.21 -20.18
CA THR A 225 -15.41 16.20 -19.65
C THR A 225 -15.66 15.12 -18.61
N LEU A 226 -14.64 14.30 -18.31
CA LEU A 226 -14.69 13.30 -17.24
C LEU A 226 -15.11 13.94 -15.91
N GLU A 227 -16.08 13.32 -15.25
CA GLU A 227 -16.52 13.74 -13.92
C GLU A 227 -15.38 13.62 -12.92
N GLY A 228 -15.18 14.63 -12.08
CA GLY A 228 -14.12 14.66 -11.06
C GLY A 228 -12.79 15.23 -11.55
N LEU A 229 -12.58 15.42 -12.87
CA LEU A 229 -11.42 16.16 -13.34
C LEU A 229 -11.44 17.60 -12.81
N PRO A 230 -10.27 18.16 -12.45
CA PRO A 230 -10.18 19.56 -12.03
C PRO A 230 -10.68 20.50 -13.14
N GLU A 231 -11.54 21.46 -12.78
CA GLU A 231 -12.10 22.38 -13.78
C GLU A 231 -10.99 23.15 -14.52
N GLU A 232 -9.91 23.48 -13.82
CA GLU A 232 -8.75 24.20 -14.34
C GLU A 232 -8.07 23.49 -15.51
N TYR A 233 -8.23 22.18 -15.64
CA TYR A 233 -7.70 21.43 -16.79
C TYR A 233 -8.40 21.85 -18.09
N ARG A 234 -9.66 22.31 -18.00
CA ARG A 234 -10.46 22.77 -19.13
C ARG A 234 -10.38 24.29 -19.33
N VAL A 235 -10.40 25.04 -18.23
CA VAL A 235 -10.58 26.51 -18.28
C VAL A 235 -9.30 27.31 -18.03
N GLY A 236 -8.20 26.65 -17.65
CA GLY A 236 -6.96 27.27 -17.23
C GLY A 236 -6.92 27.64 -15.75
N VAL A 237 -5.72 27.98 -15.28
CA VAL A 237 -5.42 28.36 -13.89
C VAL A 237 -5.40 29.88 -13.79
N ASP A 238 -5.96 30.44 -12.71
CA ASP A 238 -5.98 31.89 -12.49
C ASP A 238 -4.53 32.45 -12.34
N ASP A 239 -4.26 33.58 -12.99
CA ASP A 239 -2.93 34.21 -13.03
C ASP A 239 -2.69 35.23 -11.89
N GLY A 240 -3.69 35.45 -11.04
CA GLY A 240 -3.67 36.47 -9.98
C GLY A 240 -3.85 37.91 -10.46
N ALA A 241 -3.91 38.16 -11.77
CA ALA A 241 -4.16 39.45 -12.42
C ALA A 241 -5.58 39.56 -13.02
N GLY A 242 -6.44 38.57 -12.75
CA GLY A 242 -7.81 38.50 -13.28
C GLY A 242 -7.93 37.81 -14.64
N GLY A 243 -6.84 37.19 -15.12
CA GLY A 243 -6.80 36.33 -16.29
C GLY A 243 -6.64 34.85 -15.92
N ARG A 244 -6.58 34.01 -16.95
CA ARG A 244 -6.32 32.56 -16.84
C ARG A 244 -5.25 32.12 -17.81
N VAL A 245 -4.37 31.25 -17.36
CA VAL A 245 -3.36 30.57 -18.18
C VAL A 245 -3.84 29.15 -18.49
N THR A 246 -4.06 28.87 -19.77
CA THR A 246 -4.45 27.54 -20.24
C THR A 246 -3.24 26.63 -20.38
N GLY A 247 -3.43 25.34 -20.09
CA GLY A 247 -2.43 24.29 -20.28
C GLY A 247 -3.00 23.11 -21.06
N THR A 248 -2.20 22.05 -21.14
CA THR A 248 -2.63 20.74 -21.67
C THR A 248 -2.60 19.72 -20.54
N ALA A 249 -3.69 18.99 -20.36
CA ALA A 249 -3.77 17.98 -19.31
C ALA A 249 -3.16 16.65 -19.78
N TYR A 250 -2.40 16.00 -18.89
CA TYR A 250 -1.70 14.75 -19.12
C TYR A 250 -1.95 13.76 -17.99
N TRP A 251 -1.73 12.49 -18.27
CA TRP A 251 -1.55 11.43 -17.29
C TRP A 251 -0.21 10.73 -17.52
N GLU A 252 0.38 10.19 -16.47
CA GLU A 252 1.69 9.53 -16.52
C GLU A 252 1.54 8.00 -16.56
N GLY A 253 2.13 7.35 -17.57
CA GLY A 253 2.21 5.90 -17.74
C GLY A 253 3.36 5.25 -16.95
N ASP A 254 3.90 4.14 -17.47
CA ASP A 254 4.88 3.29 -16.77
C ASP A 254 4.42 2.85 -15.37
N VAL A 255 3.27 2.18 -15.35
CA VAL A 255 2.61 1.88 -14.09
C VAL A 255 3.14 0.56 -13.54
N SER A 256 3.84 0.67 -12.43
CA SER A 256 4.45 -0.45 -11.75
C SER A 256 3.45 -1.16 -10.84
N ILE A 257 3.78 -2.38 -10.41
CA ILE A 257 2.91 -3.24 -9.59
C ILE A 257 2.44 -2.54 -8.30
N ASP A 258 3.31 -1.73 -7.70
CA ASP A 258 3.05 -0.91 -6.53
C ASP A 258 1.86 0.01 -6.73
N GLN A 259 1.76 0.74 -7.85
CA GLN A 259 0.60 1.62 -8.09
C GLN A 259 -0.73 0.85 -8.05
N TYR A 260 -0.79 -0.40 -8.55
CA TYR A 260 -1.98 -1.24 -8.50
C TYR A 260 -2.29 -1.79 -7.10
N THR A 261 -1.30 -1.88 -6.21
CA THR A 261 -1.54 -2.36 -4.83
C THR A 261 -2.44 -1.45 -4.02
N GLY A 262 -2.43 -0.14 -4.31
CA GLY A 262 -3.37 0.83 -3.72
C GLY A 262 -4.83 0.42 -3.93
N PRO A 263 -5.33 0.38 -5.19
CA PRO A 263 -6.70 -0.05 -5.49
C PRO A 263 -6.95 -1.52 -5.14
N MET A 264 -5.99 -2.43 -5.31
CA MET A 264 -6.16 -3.84 -4.89
C MET A 264 -6.41 -3.97 -3.38
N THR A 265 -5.81 -3.12 -2.55
CA THR A 265 -6.06 -3.12 -1.11
C THR A 265 -7.35 -2.38 -0.76
N ALA A 266 -7.56 -1.19 -1.34
CA ALA A 266 -8.62 -0.28 -0.91
C ALA A 266 -10.01 -0.59 -1.50
N PHE A 267 -10.10 -1.02 -2.76
CA PHE A 267 -11.38 -1.27 -3.40
C PHE A 267 -12.20 -2.42 -2.79
N PRO A 268 -11.65 -3.60 -2.49
CA PRO A 268 -12.44 -4.67 -1.87
C PRO A 268 -12.97 -4.28 -0.47
N LEU A 269 -12.24 -3.42 0.27
CA LEU A 269 -12.69 -2.84 1.53
C LEU A 269 -13.87 -1.87 1.35
N VAL A 270 -13.76 -0.93 0.41
CA VAL A 270 -14.78 0.12 0.23
C VAL A 270 -16.03 -0.40 -0.46
N PHE A 271 -15.90 -1.45 -1.29
CA PHE A 271 -16.93 -1.87 -2.22
C PHE A 271 -18.31 -2.00 -1.56
N ASN A 272 -18.42 -2.71 -0.44
CA ASN A 272 -19.70 -2.91 0.25
C ASN A 272 -20.15 -1.71 1.10
N LEU A 273 -19.28 -0.74 1.36
CA LEU A 273 -19.62 0.48 2.08
C LEU A 273 -20.20 1.56 1.17
N LEU A 274 -19.93 1.49 -0.14
CA LEU A 274 -20.45 2.44 -1.12
C LEU A 274 -21.98 2.31 -1.25
N ARG A 275 -22.65 3.47 -1.30
CA ARG A 275 -24.09 3.56 -1.62
C ARG A 275 -24.34 3.76 -3.12
N ASP A 276 -23.34 4.23 -3.86
CA ASP A 276 -23.40 4.43 -5.30
C ASP A 276 -23.08 3.12 -6.03
N GLU A 277 -24.09 2.54 -6.68
CA GLU A 277 -23.98 1.31 -7.48
C GLU A 277 -23.24 1.52 -8.81
N ASP A 278 -23.33 2.71 -9.41
CA ASP A 278 -22.59 3.03 -10.63
C ASP A 278 -21.08 3.12 -10.33
N LEU A 279 -20.73 3.67 -9.15
CA LEU A 279 -19.35 3.70 -8.68
C LEU A 279 -18.80 2.28 -8.43
N LYS A 280 -19.59 1.39 -7.81
CA LYS A 280 -19.24 -0.04 -7.66
C LYS A 280 -19.02 -0.70 -9.01
N ALA A 281 -19.93 -0.48 -9.97
CA ALA A 281 -19.82 -1.07 -11.30
C ALA A 281 -18.55 -0.62 -12.03
N ARG A 282 -18.15 0.65 -11.88
CA ARG A 282 -16.90 1.17 -12.46
C ARG A 282 -15.66 0.56 -11.81
N ILE A 283 -15.64 0.40 -10.48
CA ILE A 283 -14.57 -0.31 -9.76
C ILE A 283 -14.43 -1.75 -10.28
N ALA A 284 -15.55 -2.49 -10.33
CA ALA A 284 -15.58 -3.87 -10.81
C ALA A 284 -15.06 -3.96 -12.24
N TYR A 285 -15.52 -3.05 -13.11
CA TYR A 285 -15.08 -2.98 -14.50
C TYR A 285 -13.56 -2.74 -14.62
N GLN A 286 -13.01 -1.73 -13.95
CA GLN A 286 -11.58 -1.43 -14.06
C GLN A 286 -10.71 -2.57 -13.51
N MET A 287 -11.01 -3.08 -12.32
CA MET A 287 -10.18 -4.13 -11.70
C MET A 287 -10.26 -5.46 -12.44
N THR A 288 -11.42 -5.81 -12.98
CA THR A 288 -11.54 -7.01 -13.80
C THR A 288 -10.85 -6.87 -15.16
N CYS A 289 -10.91 -5.71 -15.80
CA CYS A 289 -10.19 -5.45 -17.03
C CYS A 289 -8.68 -5.47 -16.82
N TYR A 290 -8.18 -4.99 -15.67
CA TYR A 290 -6.76 -5.09 -15.32
C TYR A 290 -6.30 -6.55 -15.31
N LEU A 291 -7.01 -7.43 -14.58
CA LEU A 291 -6.72 -8.87 -14.56
C LEU A 291 -6.76 -9.49 -15.96
N LYS A 292 -7.79 -9.17 -16.76
CA LYS A 292 -7.95 -9.72 -18.11
C LYS A 292 -6.90 -9.23 -19.10
N ARG A 293 -6.30 -8.07 -18.85
CA ARG A 293 -5.25 -7.47 -19.69
C ARG A 293 -3.88 -8.08 -19.46
N LEU A 294 -3.66 -8.74 -18.33
CA LEU A 294 -2.41 -9.44 -18.08
C LEU A 294 -2.19 -10.52 -19.15
N GLN A 295 -1.00 -10.51 -19.74
CA GLN A 295 -0.61 -11.47 -20.77
C GLN A 295 0.32 -12.52 -20.19
N ARG A 296 0.14 -13.78 -20.59
CA ARG A 296 0.94 -14.90 -20.12
C ARG A 296 2.21 -15.04 -20.95
N ILE A 297 3.36 -15.16 -20.30
CA ILE A 297 4.64 -15.59 -20.90
C ILE A 297 5.10 -16.85 -20.19
N GLU A 298 5.64 -17.81 -20.94
CA GLU A 298 6.22 -19.03 -20.39
C GLU A 298 7.71 -19.16 -20.74
N VAL A 299 8.52 -19.58 -19.78
CA VAL A 299 9.87 -20.10 -20.02
C VAL A 299 9.87 -21.59 -19.71
N ILE A 300 9.94 -22.45 -20.74
CA ILE A 300 9.74 -23.90 -20.61
C ILE A 300 11.07 -24.68 -20.69
N ASN A 301 11.01 -25.97 -20.35
CA ASN A 301 12.14 -26.91 -20.44
C ASN A 301 13.38 -26.50 -19.62
N LEU A 302 13.21 -25.79 -18.50
CA LEU A 302 14.33 -25.30 -17.69
C LEU A 302 15.28 -26.43 -17.28
N LYS A 303 14.78 -27.63 -16.99
CA LYS A 303 15.60 -28.78 -16.58
C LYS A 303 16.45 -29.35 -17.72
N LYS A 304 16.11 -29.06 -18.97
CA LYS A 304 16.92 -29.43 -20.13
C LYS A 304 18.11 -28.49 -20.33
N ASN A 305 18.16 -27.38 -19.59
CA ASN A 305 19.29 -26.45 -19.54
C ASN A 305 19.79 -26.29 -18.09
N PRO A 306 20.63 -27.21 -17.60
CA PRO A 306 21.09 -27.20 -16.21
C PRO A 306 21.86 -25.93 -15.83
N GLU A 307 22.51 -25.25 -16.77
CA GLU A 307 23.20 -23.99 -16.50
C GLU A 307 22.21 -22.90 -16.10
N VAL A 308 21.15 -22.74 -16.89
CA VAL A 308 20.05 -21.78 -16.65
C VAL A 308 19.29 -22.12 -15.38
N SER A 309 18.97 -23.40 -15.15
CA SER A 309 18.30 -23.85 -13.93
C SER A 309 19.15 -23.62 -12.69
N ASN A 310 20.46 -23.88 -12.77
CA ASN A 310 21.40 -23.60 -11.67
C ASN A 310 21.58 -22.11 -11.44
N GLU A 311 21.61 -21.28 -12.49
CA GLU A 311 21.75 -19.83 -12.35
C GLU A 311 20.48 -19.19 -11.77
N LEU A 312 19.29 -19.62 -12.21
CA LEU A 312 18.03 -19.25 -11.59
C LEU A 312 18.02 -19.67 -10.12
N TYR A 313 18.36 -20.93 -9.84
CA TYR A 313 18.45 -21.40 -8.46
C TYR A 313 19.48 -20.59 -7.69
N ASN A 314 20.66 -20.27 -8.21
CA ASN A 314 21.69 -19.49 -7.50
C ASN A 314 21.32 -18.02 -7.34
N TYR A 315 20.58 -17.42 -8.26
CA TYR A 315 20.06 -16.06 -8.10
C TYR A 315 19.11 -16.01 -6.91
N PHE A 316 18.23 -17.00 -6.82
CA PHE A 316 17.24 -17.13 -5.76
C PHE A 316 17.82 -17.74 -4.46
N ALA A 317 18.84 -18.60 -4.54
CA ALA A 317 19.48 -19.35 -3.44
C ALA A 317 20.72 -18.67 -2.87
N GLY A 318 21.47 -17.99 -3.71
CA GLY A 318 22.49 -17.02 -3.32
C GLY A 318 21.87 -15.88 -2.50
N ALA A 319 20.54 -15.74 -2.51
CA ALA A 319 19.78 -14.86 -1.64
C ALA A 319 19.63 -15.34 -0.18
N GLY A 320 20.32 -16.42 0.23
CA GLY A 320 20.24 -16.91 1.61
C GLY A 320 18.89 -17.56 1.88
N LEU A 321 18.47 -18.43 0.97
CA LEU A 321 17.17 -19.09 0.97
C LEU A 321 16.81 -19.61 2.36
N ASN A 322 15.76 -19.04 2.93
CA ASN A 322 15.15 -19.52 4.16
C ASN A 322 13.88 -20.32 3.84
N LEU A 323 14.07 -21.44 3.13
CA LEU A 323 12.98 -22.38 2.83
C LEU A 323 12.74 -23.31 4.03
N ASP A 324 11.48 -23.50 4.37
CA ASP A 324 11.07 -24.55 5.30
C ASP A 324 11.14 -25.94 4.63
N PRO A 325 11.28 -27.03 5.41
CA PRO A 325 11.43 -28.37 4.85
C PRO A 325 10.28 -28.85 3.96
N ASP A 326 9.10 -28.26 4.11
CA ASP A 326 7.86 -28.54 3.38
C ASP A 326 7.57 -27.56 2.23
N ASP A 327 8.39 -26.52 2.05
CA ASP A 327 8.22 -25.54 0.97
C ASP A 327 8.36 -26.16 -0.42
N PHE A 328 7.74 -25.51 -1.40
CA PHE A 328 7.84 -25.88 -2.81
C PHE A 328 9.30 -26.00 -3.27
N ASP A 329 9.69 -27.19 -3.76
CA ASP A 329 11.04 -27.42 -4.27
C ASP A 329 11.25 -26.66 -5.59
N LEU A 330 11.89 -25.50 -5.51
CA LEU A 330 12.22 -24.65 -6.66
C LEU A 330 13.06 -25.40 -7.71
N ARG A 331 13.82 -26.44 -7.34
CA ARG A 331 14.60 -27.27 -8.28
C ARG A 331 13.71 -28.20 -9.11
N SER A 332 12.48 -28.41 -8.67
CA SER A 332 11.48 -29.18 -9.40
C SER A 332 10.80 -28.36 -10.51
N LEU A 333 11.03 -27.05 -10.58
CA LEU A 333 10.44 -26.17 -11.58
C LEU A 333 11.01 -26.47 -12.98
N ASP A 334 10.14 -26.76 -13.95
CA ASP A 334 10.51 -26.92 -15.37
C ASP A 334 9.92 -25.83 -16.27
N THR A 335 8.98 -25.04 -15.74
CA THR A 335 8.34 -23.94 -16.45
C THR A 335 8.17 -22.74 -15.53
N LEU A 336 8.64 -21.56 -15.95
CA LEU A 336 8.28 -20.29 -15.33
C LEU A 336 7.06 -19.71 -16.02
N VAL A 337 6.07 -19.29 -15.24
CA VAL A 337 4.87 -18.63 -15.76
C VAL A 337 4.81 -17.20 -15.25
N TRP A 338 4.79 -16.28 -16.21
CA TRP A 338 4.76 -14.85 -15.96
C TRP A 338 3.41 -14.30 -16.45
N TYR A 339 2.79 -13.43 -15.65
CA TYR A 339 1.69 -12.57 -16.10
C TYR A 339 2.21 -11.14 -16.19
N ILE A 340 2.36 -10.62 -17.39
CA ILE A 340 2.90 -9.29 -17.67
C ILE A 340 1.80 -8.28 -17.93
N HIS A 341 2.07 -7.02 -17.63
CA HIS A 341 1.20 -5.89 -18.00
C HIS A 341 1.87 -5.09 -19.14
N PRO A 342 1.36 -5.18 -20.38
CA PRO A 342 1.89 -4.41 -21.50
C PRO A 342 1.72 -2.90 -21.26
N GLY A 343 2.80 -2.16 -21.43
CA GLY A 343 2.82 -0.72 -21.25
C GLY A 343 2.26 0.06 -22.43
N VAL A 344 1.59 1.17 -22.14
CA VAL A 344 1.12 2.13 -23.14
C VAL A 344 2.11 3.30 -23.16
N ASN A 345 2.59 3.66 -24.33
CA ASN A 345 3.46 4.82 -24.51
C ASN A 345 3.25 5.46 -25.89
N ARG A 346 4.02 6.51 -26.17
CA ARG A 346 3.89 7.28 -27.43
C ARG A 346 4.20 6.47 -28.70
N GLU A 347 4.98 5.39 -28.60
CA GLU A 347 5.35 4.54 -29.75
C GLU A 347 4.23 3.54 -30.10
N ASN A 348 3.46 3.07 -29.10
CA ASN A 348 2.46 2.03 -29.31
C ASN A 348 1.00 2.46 -29.08
N VAL A 349 0.72 3.66 -28.57
CA VAL A 349 -0.66 4.10 -28.26
C VAL A 349 -1.62 3.94 -29.45
N GLY A 350 -1.13 4.15 -30.68
CA GLY A 350 -1.93 4.04 -31.89
C GLY A 350 -2.34 2.61 -32.27
N THR A 351 -1.62 1.60 -31.75
CA THR A 351 -1.85 0.16 -32.01
C THR A 351 -2.24 -0.62 -30.76
N TYR A 352 -2.15 -0.01 -29.57
CA TYR A 352 -2.51 -0.64 -28.30
C TYR A 352 -4.00 -0.99 -28.26
N ASP A 353 -4.33 -2.19 -27.78
CA ASP A 353 -5.72 -2.62 -27.64
C ASP A 353 -6.39 -1.90 -26.46
N ARG A 354 -7.27 -0.94 -26.80
CA ARG A 354 -8.02 -0.14 -25.83
C ARG A 354 -9.34 -0.80 -25.39
N THR A 355 -9.63 -2.01 -25.85
CA THR A 355 -10.80 -2.78 -25.41
C THR A 355 -10.49 -3.58 -24.16
N CYS A 356 -11.49 -3.82 -23.31
CA CYS A 356 -11.36 -4.77 -22.21
C CYS A 356 -11.45 -6.20 -22.78
N PRO A 357 -10.45 -7.07 -22.56
CA PRO A 357 -10.55 -8.45 -23.05
C PRO A 357 -11.73 -9.19 -22.40
N ASP A 358 -12.27 -10.21 -23.06
CA ASP A 358 -13.45 -10.93 -22.56
C ASP A 358 -13.14 -11.81 -21.34
N ARG A 359 -11.93 -12.41 -21.31
CA ARG A 359 -11.49 -13.38 -20.29
C ARG A 359 -10.01 -13.23 -19.97
N VAL A 360 -9.60 -13.78 -18.83
CA VAL A 360 -8.20 -13.85 -18.44
C VAL A 360 -7.44 -14.77 -19.40
N SER A 361 -6.25 -14.36 -19.85
CA SER A 361 -5.46 -15.15 -20.79
C SER A 361 -4.72 -16.27 -20.08
N VAL A 362 -5.10 -17.52 -20.35
CA VAL A 362 -4.35 -18.73 -19.94
C VAL A 362 -3.45 -19.28 -21.05
N THR A 363 -3.54 -18.71 -22.26
CA THR A 363 -2.67 -19.08 -23.38
C THR A 363 -1.47 -18.13 -23.41
N PRO A 364 -0.23 -18.65 -23.51
CA PRO A 364 0.94 -17.79 -23.58
C PRO A 364 0.94 -16.97 -24.88
N THR A 365 1.18 -15.66 -24.76
CA THR A 365 1.47 -14.78 -25.90
C THR A 365 2.90 -14.94 -26.38
N ARG A 366 3.79 -15.43 -25.50
CA ARG A 366 5.19 -15.72 -25.79
C ARG A 366 5.65 -16.97 -25.03
N VAL A 367 6.36 -17.85 -25.72
CA VAL A 367 7.01 -19.04 -25.14
C VAL A 367 8.50 -18.96 -25.45
N ILE A 368 9.32 -19.05 -24.41
CA ILE A 368 10.77 -19.07 -24.48
C ILE A 368 11.22 -20.49 -24.10
N ASP A 369 11.91 -21.19 -25.00
CA ASP A 369 12.36 -22.56 -24.73
C ASP A 369 13.80 -22.55 -24.22
N ALA A 370 14.01 -22.93 -22.96
CA ALA A 370 15.34 -22.99 -22.35
C ALA A 370 16.27 -24.02 -23.02
N ALA A 371 15.71 -24.99 -23.76
CA ALA A 371 16.48 -25.97 -24.53
C ALA A 371 16.85 -25.48 -25.95
N SER A 372 16.40 -24.30 -26.36
CA SER A 372 16.68 -23.71 -27.68
C SER A 372 18.08 -23.09 -27.74
N ASP A 373 18.72 -23.17 -28.92
CA ASP A 373 19.97 -22.45 -29.21
C ASP A 373 19.79 -20.92 -29.16
N ASP A 374 18.55 -20.44 -29.35
CA ASP A 374 18.20 -19.01 -29.32
C ASP A 374 17.79 -18.50 -27.92
N PHE A 375 17.83 -19.36 -26.88
CA PHE A 375 17.32 -19.03 -25.54
C PHE A 375 17.86 -17.70 -24.99
N LEU A 376 19.17 -17.47 -25.08
CA LEU A 376 19.80 -16.25 -24.56
C LEU A 376 19.36 -15.00 -25.34
N LEU A 377 19.11 -15.13 -26.65
CA LEU A 377 18.61 -14.03 -27.47
C LEU A 377 17.15 -13.71 -27.12
N ASP A 378 16.32 -14.74 -26.93
CA ASP A 378 14.94 -14.56 -26.50
C ASP A 378 14.86 -13.90 -25.11
N MET A 379 15.70 -14.33 -24.17
CA MET A 379 15.79 -13.71 -22.85
C MET A 379 16.30 -12.27 -22.92
N LEU A 380 17.26 -11.96 -23.78
CA LEU A 380 17.72 -10.58 -24.01
C LEU A 380 16.60 -9.70 -24.58
N THR A 381 15.79 -10.23 -25.49
CA THR A 381 14.62 -9.50 -26.00
C THR A 381 13.60 -9.27 -24.89
N LEU A 382 13.31 -10.28 -24.05
CA LEU A 382 12.41 -10.09 -22.91
C LEU A 382 12.97 -9.06 -21.91
N TYR A 383 14.27 -9.10 -21.61
CA TYR A 383 14.94 -8.09 -20.78
C TYR A 383 14.81 -6.70 -21.38
N THR A 384 14.96 -6.59 -22.71
CA THR A 384 14.79 -5.33 -23.46
C THR A 384 13.36 -4.79 -23.33
N ASP A 385 12.35 -5.67 -23.33
CA ASP A 385 10.95 -5.27 -23.13
C ASP A 385 10.68 -4.77 -21.69
N LEU A 386 11.46 -5.24 -20.71
CA LEU A 386 11.39 -4.86 -19.29
C LEU A 386 12.27 -3.65 -18.91
N ASP A 387 13.31 -3.35 -19.68
CA ASP A 387 14.32 -2.34 -19.34
C ASP A 387 13.77 -0.91 -19.39
N ARG A 388 13.53 -0.35 -18.20
CA ARG A 388 13.02 1.01 -18.01
C ARG A 388 13.95 2.10 -18.53
N ASN A 389 15.26 1.84 -18.61
CA ASN A 389 16.25 2.85 -19.04
C ASN A 389 16.27 3.08 -20.56
N ARG A 390 15.58 2.25 -21.34
CA ARG A 390 15.62 2.28 -22.81
C ARG A 390 14.24 2.45 -23.44
N ARG A 391 13.35 3.14 -22.74
CA ARG A 391 11.98 3.49 -23.18
C ARG A 391 11.94 4.81 -23.95
N PRO A 392 10.87 5.08 -24.72
CA PRO A 392 9.70 4.23 -24.98
C PRO A 392 9.99 3.09 -25.98
N ARG A 393 9.18 2.02 -25.95
CA ARG A 393 9.29 0.86 -26.86
C ARG A 393 7.94 0.27 -27.21
N GLU A 394 7.83 -0.30 -28.42
CA GLU A 394 6.58 -0.90 -28.91
C GLU A 394 6.06 -2.02 -27.99
N ASN A 395 6.95 -2.94 -27.58
CA ASN A 395 6.61 -4.09 -26.72
C ASN A 395 6.94 -3.85 -25.24
N GLN A 396 6.91 -2.60 -24.78
CA GLN A 396 7.20 -2.27 -23.38
C GLN A 396 6.33 -3.08 -22.41
N ILE A 397 6.94 -3.58 -21.35
CA ILE A 397 6.28 -4.18 -20.20
C ILE A 397 6.45 -3.22 -19.01
N ASP A 398 5.35 -2.85 -18.36
CA ASP A 398 5.41 -1.94 -17.21
C ASP A 398 5.72 -2.68 -15.91
N HIS A 399 5.08 -3.83 -15.71
CA HIS A 399 5.33 -4.75 -14.59
C HIS A 399 4.90 -6.19 -14.92
N PHE A 400 5.21 -7.11 -14.02
CA PHE A 400 4.95 -8.53 -14.18
C PHE A 400 4.79 -9.25 -12.84
N TYR A 401 4.16 -10.42 -12.88
CA TYR A 401 4.01 -11.38 -11.79
C TYR A 401 4.65 -12.71 -12.21
N ILE A 402 5.64 -13.22 -11.50
CA ILE A 402 6.23 -14.56 -11.73
C ILE A 402 5.57 -15.54 -10.76
N VAL A 403 4.32 -15.89 -11.03
CA VAL A 403 3.45 -16.62 -10.08
C VAL A 403 3.88 -18.05 -9.78
N SER A 404 4.71 -18.64 -10.63
CA SER A 404 5.26 -19.99 -10.42
C SER A 404 6.55 -20.00 -9.58
N LEU A 405 6.98 -18.84 -9.06
CA LEU A 405 8.26 -18.72 -8.37
C LEU A 405 8.28 -17.72 -7.20
N ARG A 406 7.65 -16.55 -7.37
CA ARG A 406 7.66 -15.48 -6.36
C ARG A 406 6.39 -15.57 -5.51
N GLY A 407 6.50 -15.93 -4.25
CA GLY A 407 5.35 -16.07 -3.34
C GLY A 407 4.51 -14.80 -3.19
N GLY A 408 5.15 -13.63 -3.16
CA GLY A 408 4.44 -12.34 -3.21
C GLY A 408 3.57 -12.21 -4.46
N ASP A 409 4.12 -12.48 -5.64
CA ASP A 409 3.41 -12.37 -6.92
C ASP A 409 2.27 -13.37 -7.04
N ALA A 410 2.49 -14.60 -6.55
CA ALA A 410 1.47 -15.63 -6.48
C ALA A 410 0.29 -15.17 -5.61
N SER A 411 0.58 -14.64 -4.41
CA SER A 411 -0.43 -14.05 -3.52
C SER A 411 -1.16 -12.87 -4.18
N HIS A 412 -0.45 -11.96 -4.85
CA HIS A 412 -1.08 -10.82 -5.55
C HIS A 412 -2.05 -11.28 -6.64
N LEU A 413 -1.65 -12.22 -7.50
CA LEU A 413 -2.50 -12.63 -8.61
C LEU A 413 -3.70 -13.48 -8.13
N MET A 414 -3.51 -14.30 -7.11
CA MET A 414 -4.62 -14.99 -6.44
C MET A 414 -5.61 -14.01 -5.82
N HIS A 415 -5.11 -12.97 -5.14
CA HIS A 415 -5.95 -11.90 -4.59
C HIS A 415 -6.72 -11.18 -5.69
N LEU A 416 -6.07 -10.81 -6.79
CA LEU A 416 -6.71 -10.13 -7.92
C LEU A 416 -7.84 -10.98 -8.53
N ALA A 417 -7.63 -12.29 -8.69
CA ALA A 417 -8.66 -13.22 -9.16
C ALA A 417 -9.83 -13.37 -8.18
N ALA A 418 -9.55 -13.51 -6.88
CA ALA A 418 -10.57 -13.60 -5.85
C ALA A 418 -11.39 -12.31 -5.74
N MET A 419 -10.73 -11.15 -5.87
CA MET A 419 -11.37 -9.83 -5.86
C MET A 419 -12.27 -9.64 -7.08
N ALA A 420 -11.82 -10.06 -8.26
CA ALA A 420 -12.65 -10.04 -9.48
C ALA A 420 -13.92 -10.88 -9.32
N TYR A 421 -13.81 -12.07 -8.71
CA TYR A 421 -14.98 -12.89 -8.35
C TYR A 421 -15.86 -12.19 -7.30
N TYR A 422 -15.27 -11.59 -6.26
CA TYR A 422 -16.02 -10.88 -5.22
C TYR A 422 -16.87 -9.73 -5.78
N PHE A 423 -16.35 -8.97 -6.75
CA PHE A 423 -17.09 -7.88 -7.36
C PHE A 423 -18.21 -8.31 -8.31
N THR A 424 -18.04 -9.44 -9.00
CA THR A 424 -18.90 -9.81 -10.15
C THR A 424 -19.73 -11.07 -9.95
N GLY A 425 -19.26 -11.99 -9.10
CA GLY A 425 -19.78 -13.35 -8.99
C GLY A 425 -19.53 -14.23 -10.24
N GLU A 426 -18.72 -13.77 -11.20
CA GLU A 426 -18.50 -14.49 -12.46
C GLU A 426 -17.54 -15.69 -12.27
N GLU A 427 -18.02 -16.87 -12.63
CA GLU A 427 -17.35 -18.15 -12.36
C GLU A 427 -15.96 -18.30 -12.99
N HIS A 428 -15.70 -17.70 -14.15
CA HIS A 428 -14.39 -17.85 -14.80
C HIS A 428 -13.24 -17.25 -13.99
N TYR A 429 -13.49 -16.29 -13.09
CA TYR A 429 -12.45 -15.79 -12.19
C TYR A 429 -12.12 -16.79 -11.09
N ARG A 430 -13.14 -17.49 -10.59
CA ARG A 430 -12.96 -18.59 -9.65
C ARG A 430 -12.27 -19.78 -10.31
N ASP A 431 -12.67 -20.14 -11.53
CA ASP A 431 -12.00 -21.20 -12.29
C ASP A 431 -10.55 -20.80 -12.61
N PHE A 432 -10.27 -19.54 -12.97
CA PHE A 432 -8.89 -19.06 -13.10
C PHE A 432 -8.09 -19.18 -11.80
N LEU A 433 -8.68 -18.82 -10.65
CA LEU A 433 -8.01 -18.97 -9.36
C LEU A 433 -7.72 -20.46 -9.04
N PHE A 434 -8.72 -21.33 -9.07
CA PHE A 434 -8.56 -22.70 -8.58
C PHE A 434 -7.95 -23.64 -9.61
N ASP A 435 -8.34 -23.54 -10.88
CA ASP A 435 -7.90 -24.50 -11.89
C ASP A 435 -6.55 -24.07 -12.49
N GLU A 436 -6.35 -22.78 -12.75
CA GLU A 436 -5.09 -22.28 -13.30
C GLU A 436 -4.07 -21.95 -12.20
N LEU A 437 -4.34 -20.97 -11.33
CA LEU A 437 -3.32 -20.51 -10.37
C LEU A 437 -2.99 -21.58 -9.33
N ILE A 438 -3.98 -22.08 -8.60
CA ILE A 438 -3.76 -23.06 -7.52
C ILE A 438 -3.48 -24.45 -8.10
N GLY A 439 -4.32 -24.93 -9.03
CA GLY A 439 -4.26 -26.29 -9.54
C GLY A 439 -3.10 -26.56 -10.49
N ASN A 440 -2.89 -25.70 -11.50
CA ASN A 440 -1.87 -25.90 -12.52
C ASN A 440 -0.53 -25.26 -12.15
N LEU A 441 -0.55 -24.04 -11.59
CA LEU A 441 0.66 -23.27 -11.30
C LEU A 441 1.14 -23.41 -9.86
N HIS A 442 0.42 -24.13 -9.00
CA HIS A 442 0.76 -24.31 -7.59
C HIS A 442 0.96 -22.99 -6.83
N ALA A 443 0.24 -21.93 -7.23
CA ALA A 443 0.44 -20.58 -6.70
C ALA A 443 0.26 -20.49 -5.18
N LEU A 444 -0.56 -21.37 -4.59
CA LEU A 444 -0.73 -21.43 -3.14
C LEU A 444 0.51 -21.99 -2.44
N ASP A 445 1.07 -23.09 -2.95
CA ASP A 445 2.32 -23.67 -2.45
C ASP A 445 3.51 -22.71 -2.68
N VAL A 446 3.49 -21.93 -3.77
CA VAL A 446 4.50 -20.89 -4.04
C VAL A 446 4.34 -19.71 -3.08
N ALA A 447 3.13 -19.40 -2.60
CA ALA A 447 2.92 -18.34 -1.62
C ALA A 447 3.62 -18.62 -0.29
N ASP A 448 3.86 -19.89 0.05
CA ASP A 448 4.65 -20.32 1.22
C ASP A 448 6.13 -19.94 1.11
N THR A 449 6.59 -19.38 -0.01
CA THR A 449 7.96 -18.85 -0.15
C THR A 449 8.01 -17.32 -0.14
N MET A 450 6.96 -16.63 0.33
CA MET A 450 6.82 -15.17 0.21
C MET A 450 8.02 -14.39 0.75
N MET A 451 8.65 -14.85 1.84
CA MET A 451 9.82 -14.21 2.44
C MET A 451 11.06 -15.11 2.50
N ALA A 452 11.02 -16.26 1.81
CA ALA A 452 12.18 -17.12 1.63
C ALA A 452 13.35 -16.41 0.90
N PHE A 453 13.05 -15.39 0.09
CA PHE A 453 14.01 -14.60 -0.70
C PHE A 453 14.31 -13.23 -0.06
N ARG A 454 14.76 -13.22 1.19
CA ARG A 454 15.06 -11.98 1.92
C ARG A 454 16.56 -11.69 1.95
N ASN A 455 16.96 -10.61 1.28
CA ASN A 455 18.32 -10.08 1.38
C ASN A 455 18.64 -9.59 2.81
N PRO A 456 19.92 -9.53 3.22
CA PRO A 456 20.35 -8.89 4.45
C PRO A 456 19.84 -7.45 4.56
N ASP A 457 19.60 -6.99 5.79
CA ASP A 457 18.95 -5.69 6.07
C ASP A 457 19.67 -4.48 5.44
N TRP A 458 20.98 -4.58 5.17
CA TRP A 458 21.78 -3.53 4.52
C TRP A 458 21.50 -3.33 3.03
N CYS A 459 21.04 -4.37 2.34
CA CYS A 459 20.72 -4.32 0.92
C CYS A 459 19.28 -4.76 0.61
N PHE A 460 18.45 -4.96 1.64
CA PHE A 460 17.03 -5.21 1.49
C PHE A 460 16.26 -3.93 1.14
N ARG A 461 15.29 -4.05 0.23
CA ARG A 461 14.36 -2.96 -0.12
C ARG A 461 13.03 -3.14 0.59
N PHE A 462 12.88 -2.45 1.71
CA PHE A 462 11.67 -2.43 2.55
C PHE A 462 10.42 -1.88 1.85
N TYR A 463 10.56 -1.20 0.70
CA TYR A 463 9.41 -0.76 -0.08
C TYR A 463 8.52 -1.93 -0.53
N GLY A 464 9.10 -3.10 -0.79
CA GLY A 464 8.37 -4.31 -1.21
C GLY A 464 7.41 -4.86 -0.15
N ASP A 465 7.69 -4.62 1.13
CA ASP A 465 6.85 -5.05 2.26
C ASP A 465 5.47 -4.36 2.20
N HIS A 466 5.45 -3.06 1.90
CA HIS A 466 4.21 -2.29 1.77
C HIS A 466 3.33 -2.78 0.61
N ILE A 467 3.94 -3.20 -0.50
CA ILE A 467 3.27 -3.73 -1.70
C ILE A 467 2.62 -5.09 -1.38
N THR A 468 3.36 -5.96 -0.71
CA THR A 468 3.00 -7.38 -0.58
C THR A 468 2.12 -7.63 0.65
N TYR A 469 2.49 -7.09 1.81
CA TYR A 469 1.77 -7.41 3.06
C TYR A 469 0.38 -6.80 3.09
N GLY A 470 0.20 -5.57 2.60
CA GLY A 470 -1.12 -4.93 2.56
C GLY A 470 -2.12 -5.67 1.66
N THR A 471 -1.66 -6.15 0.52
CA THR A 471 -2.51 -6.92 -0.41
C THR A 471 -2.79 -8.33 0.10
N HIS A 472 -1.81 -9.01 0.70
CA HIS A 472 -1.99 -10.32 1.33
C HIS A 472 -2.92 -10.24 2.54
N TRP A 473 -2.73 -9.24 3.40
CA TRP A 473 -3.65 -8.90 4.49
C TRP A 473 -5.08 -8.75 3.98
N GLN A 474 -5.28 -7.91 2.96
CA GLN A 474 -6.61 -7.68 2.41
C GLN A 474 -7.23 -8.95 1.82
N PHE A 475 -6.41 -9.80 1.20
CA PHE A 475 -6.87 -11.07 0.66
C PHE A 475 -7.44 -11.97 1.78
N ILE A 476 -6.74 -12.11 2.90
CA ILE A 476 -7.21 -12.87 4.07
C ILE A 476 -8.53 -12.29 4.61
N GLN A 477 -8.63 -10.97 4.72
CA GLN A 477 -9.81 -10.30 5.28
C GLN A 477 -11.05 -10.50 4.41
N MET A 478 -10.88 -10.45 3.08
CA MET A 478 -11.97 -10.64 2.11
C MET A 478 -12.51 -12.08 2.09
N LEU A 479 -11.68 -13.08 2.41
CA LEU A 479 -12.10 -14.47 2.42
C LEU A 479 -12.93 -14.80 3.68
N GLY A 480 -13.99 -15.58 3.49
CA GLY A 480 -14.67 -16.31 4.55
C GLY A 480 -13.92 -17.59 4.94
N PRO A 481 -14.41 -18.33 5.96
CA PRO A 481 -13.79 -19.58 6.40
C PRO A 481 -13.62 -20.59 5.24
N SER A 482 -12.39 -20.98 4.94
CA SER A 482 -12.04 -21.87 3.83
C SER A 482 -10.60 -22.37 3.98
N VAL A 483 -10.27 -23.47 3.30
CA VAL A 483 -8.90 -24.02 3.26
C VAL A 483 -7.91 -22.98 2.72
N LEU A 484 -8.31 -22.24 1.67
CA LEU A 484 -7.49 -21.17 1.10
C LEU A 484 -7.18 -20.09 2.14
N LYS A 485 -8.18 -19.64 2.91
CA LYS A 485 -7.96 -18.65 3.97
C LYS A 485 -7.02 -19.16 5.05
N ASP A 486 -7.19 -20.40 5.48
CA ASP A 486 -6.35 -21.00 6.54
C ASP A 486 -4.88 -21.07 6.09
N GLN A 487 -4.62 -21.44 4.84
CA GLN A 487 -3.27 -21.45 4.28
C GLN A 487 -2.68 -20.05 4.15
N LEU A 488 -3.46 -19.05 3.72
CA LEU A 488 -2.96 -17.66 3.67
C LEU A 488 -2.68 -17.08 5.07
N ILE A 489 -3.44 -17.48 6.08
CA ILE A 489 -3.12 -17.13 7.48
C ILE A 489 -1.78 -17.76 7.91
N ASP A 490 -1.52 -19.01 7.51
CA ASP A 490 -0.24 -19.68 7.77
C ASP A 490 0.93 -18.95 7.07
N VAL A 491 0.75 -18.52 5.81
CA VAL A 491 1.73 -17.66 5.11
C VAL A 491 1.99 -16.36 5.87
N MET A 492 0.95 -15.68 6.34
CA MET A 492 1.10 -14.45 7.13
C MET A 492 1.88 -14.70 8.45
N GLU A 493 1.68 -15.85 9.08
CA GLU A 493 2.40 -16.24 10.30
C GLU A 493 3.85 -16.64 10.04
N ARG A 494 4.08 -17.62 9.17
CA ARG A 494 5.39 -18.23 8.94
C ARG A 494 6.28 -17.34 8.09
N GLU A 495 5.80 -16.93 6.92
CA GLU A 495 6.61 -16.16 5.97
C GLU A 495 6.70 -14.70 6.36
N VAL A 496 5.55 -14.06 6.59
CA VAL A 496 5.55 -12.61 6.79
C VAL A 496 6.00 -12.25 8.20
N TRP A 497 5.40 -12.83 9.24
CA TRP A 497 5.73 -12.46 10.61
C TRP A 497 7.07 -13.04 11.07
N GLN A 498 7.22 -14.37 11.09
CA GLN A 498 8.39 -15.02 11.70
C GLN A 498 9.68 -14.80 10.90
N LYS A 499 9.64 -14.81 9.55
CA LYS A 499 10.84 -14.60 8.73
C LYS A 499 11.15 -13.11 8.50
N ALA A 500 10.14 -12.22 8.55
CA ALA A 500 10.34 -10.85 8.10
C ALA A 500 9.99 -9.74 9.07
N MET A 501 8.83 -9.76 9.75
CA MET A 501 8.29 -8.55 10.39
C MET A 501 8.44 -8.47 11.90
N TRP A 502 8.66 -9.58 12.61
CA TRP A 502 8.58 -9.59 14.08
C TRP A 502 9.50 -8.57 14.77
N ASN A 503 10.62 -8.21 14.15
CA ASN A 503 11.59 -7.23 14.64
C ASN A 503 11.48 -5.84 13.99
N HIS A 504 10.51 -5.58 13.10
CA HIS A 504 10.39 -4.29 12.40
C HIS A 504 9.75 -3.22 13.24
N HIS A 505 8.97 -3.57 14.25
CA HIS A 505 8.19 -2.65 15.09
C HIS A 505 7.41 -1.61 14.27
N ASN A 506 6.63 -2.05 13.29
CA ASN A 506 6.00 -1.17 12.31
C ASN A 506 4.50 -1.15 12.52
N ALA A 507 3.94 -0.04 13.01
CA ALA A 507 2.52 0.05 13.34
C ALA A 507 1.57 -0.44 12.23
N LYS A 508 1.84 -0.13 10.96
CA LYS A 508 1.02 -0.61 9.85
C LYS A 508 1.08 -2.13 9.69
N ALA A 509 2.28 -2.68 9.74
CA ALA A 509 2.50 -4.10 9.55
C ALA A 509 2.00 -4.90 10.77
N ASP A 510 2.28 -4.41 11.97
CA ASP A 510 1.85 -5.00 13.25
C ASP A 510 0.32 -5.11 13.36
N VAL A 511 -0.42 -4.06 12.96
CA VAL A 511 -1.89 -4.11 12.97
C VAL A 511 -2.46 -5.05 11.91
N MET A 512 -1.82 -5.13 10.73
CA MET A 512 -2.23 -6.06 9.67
C MET A 512 -2.06 -7.52 10.10
N TYR A 513 -0.91 -7.84 10.69
CA TYR A 513 -0.65 -9.17 11.25
C TYR A 513 -1.64 -9.51 12.37
N ALA A 514 -1.75 -8.67 13.41
CA ALA A 514 -2.60 -8.93 14.56
C ALA A 514 -4.09 -9.10 14.18
N SER A 515 -4.55 -8.36 13.17
CA SER A 515 -5.94 -8.46 12.68
C SER A 515 -6.22 -9.66 11.78
N SER A 516 -5.20 -10.33 11.26
CA SER A 516 -5.37 -11.44 10.30
C SER A 516 -5.10 -12.80 10.90
N VAL A 517 -4.13 -12.89 11.81
CA VAL A 517 -3.72 -14.16 12.41
C VAL A 517 -4.46 -14.33 13.74
N PRO A 518 -5.34 -15.34 13.87
CA PRO A 518 -6.03 -15.64 15.12
C PRO A 518 -5.03 -15.86 16.26
N ALA A 519 -5.37 -15.39 17.47
CA ALA A 519 -4.47 -15.46 18.62
C ALA A 519 -4.05 -16.89 19.00
N GLU A 520 -4.86 -17.90 18.64
CA GLU A 520 -4.54 -19.31 18.84
C GLU A 520 -3.47 -19.86 17.87
N LEU A 521 -3.24 -19.20 16.73
CA LEU A 521 -2.22 -19.57 15.74
C LEU A 521 -0.99 -18.66 15.83
N ALA A 522 -1.20 -17.40 16.22
CA ALA A 522 -0.17 -16.37 16.22
C ALA A 522 0.92 -16.63 17.27
N THR A 523 2.19 -16.64 16.85
CA THR A 523 3.32 -16.70 17.80
C THR A 523 3.66 -15.34 18.42
N GLY A 524 3.26 -14.23 17.77
CA GLY A 524 3.63 -12.88 18.19
C GLY A 524 2.48 -11.89 18.32
N HIS A 525 1.21 -12.34 18.38
CA HIS A 525 0.04 -11.43 18.40
C HIS A 525 0.16 -10.34 19.47
N ASP A 526 0.42 -10.72 20.72
CA ASP A 526 0.48 -9.76 21.83
C ASP A 526 1.67 -8.79 21.69
N ALA A 527 2.81 -9.28 21.18
CA ALA A 527 3.98 -8.44 20.91
C ALA A 527 3.72 -7.45 19.76
N ALA A 528 3.02 -7.88 18.71
CA ALA A 528 2.59 -7.00 17.63
C ALA A 528 1.63 -5.91 18.13
N VAL A 529 0.63 -6.27 18.94
CA VAL A 529 -0.31 -5.30 19.52
C VAL A 529 0.41 -4.32 20.46
N GLU A 530 1.32 -4.80 21.31
CA GLU A 530 2.11 -3.94 22.19
C GLU A 530 2.97 -2.95 21.39
N SER A 531 3.70 -3.46 20.39
CA SER A 531 4.53 -2.67 19.48
C SER A 531 3.71 -1.62 18.73
N LEU A 532 2.59 -2.02 18.11
CA LEU A 532 1.63 -1.15 17.43
C LEU A 532 1.22 0.04 18.31
N VAL A 533 0.75 -0.24 19.53
CA VAL A 533 0.26 0.79 20.45
C VAL A 533 1.38 1.73 20.88
N ALA A 534 2.57 1.19 21.15
CA ALA A 534 3.74 1.98 21.50
C ALA A 534 4.16 2.93 20.35
N GLN A 535 4.25 2.39 19.12
CA GLN A 535 4.62 3.15 17.93
C GLN A 535 3.61 4.28 17.65
N LEU A 536 2.31 4.02 17.73
CA LEU A 536 1.27 5.04 17.49
C LEU A 536 1.32 6.18 18.52
N ARG A 537 1.53 5.87 19.80
CA ARG A 537 1.67 6.89 20.86
C ARG A 537 2.94 7.72 20.72
N ASP A 538 4.01 7.09 20.23
CA ASP A 538 5.29 7.71 19.98
C ASP A 538 5.29 8.60 18.72
N PHE A 539 4.47 8.27 17.72
CA PHE A 539 4.45 8.91 16.41
C PHE A 539 4.28 10.44 16.48
N GLY A 540 5.16 11.18 15.79
CA GLY A 540 5.17 12.65 15.80
C GLY A 540 6.08 13.22 14.69
N ALA A 541 6.37 14.53 14.76
CA ALA A 541 7.27 15.19 13.81
C ALA A 541 8.74 14.89 14.10
N LEU A 542 9.32 15.53 15.13
CA LEU A 542 10.69 15.27 15.60
C LEU A 542 10.76 15.51 17.11
N GLY A 543 11.40 14.59 17.84
CA GLY A 543 11.51 14.67 19.30
C GLY A 543 10.16 14.76 20.00
N ASP A 544 10.01 15.73 20.92
CA ASP A 544 8.80 15.90 21.72
C ASP A 544 7.65 16.66 21.01
N VAL A 545 7.88 17.17 19.79
CA VAL A 545 6.86 17.93 19.04
C VAL A 545 5.97 16.98 18.25
N LYS A 546 5.03 16.34 18.96
CA LYS A 546 4.19 15.29 18.37
C LYS A 546 3.04 15.81 17.51
N ASP A 547 2.58 17.04 17.77
CA ASP A 547 1.43 17.64 17.08
C ASP A 547 1.85 18.66 16.01
N ALA A 548 2.99 18.43 15.39
CA ALA A 548 3.42 19.11 14.16
C ALA A 548 3.32 18.14 12.97
N PRO A 549 3.17 18.67 11.74
CA PRO A 549 3.21 17.83 10.56
C PRO A 549 4.57 17.15 10.42
N ARG A 550 4.58 15.95 9.87
CA ARG A 550 5.82 15.19 9.68
C ARG A 550 6.55 15.72 8.45
N ARG A 551 7.77 16.22 8.66
CA ARG A 551 8.67 16.68 7.60
C ARG A 551 9.99 15.93 7.68
N THR A 552 10.72 15.91 6.57
CA THR A 552 11.97 15.16 6.45
C THR A 552 13.14 15.96 7.03
N TYR A 553 13.38 15.83 8.33
CA TYR A 553 14.47 16.49 9.07
C TYR A 553 15.73 15.63 9.13
N ASP A 554 16.90 16.26 9.23
CA ASP A 554 18.12 15.53 9.58
C ASP A 554 18.02 14.99 11.00
N ILE A 555 18.33 13.70 11.12
CA ILE A 555 18.39 13.00 12.40
C ILE A 555 19.83 12.60 12.60
N ASP A 556 20.51 13.33 13.49
CA ASP A 556 21.89 13.06 13.85
C ASP A 556 22.03 11.61 14.35
N PRO A 557 22.89 10.78 13.72
CA PRO A 557 23.13 9.42 14.16
C PRO A 557 23.58 9.33 15.62
N GLN A 558 24.35 10.30 16.13
CA GLN A 558 24.79 10.27 17.53
C GLN A 558 23.61 10.49 18.49
N TRP A 559 22.71 11.43 18.19
CA TRP A 559 21.46 11.60 18.93
C TRP A 559 20.61 10.33 18.97
N VAL A 560 20.49 9.61 17.84
CA VAL A 560 19.76 8.32 17.81
C VAL A 560 20.42 7.31 18.74
N LEU A 561 21.75 7.18 18.70
CA LEU A 561 22.49 6.26 19.58
C LEU A 561 22.31 6.61 21.07
N ASP A 562 22.29 7.90 21.41
CA ASP A 562 22.15 8.38 22.79
C ASP A 562 20.73 8.18 23.34
N ASN A 563 19.71 8.10 22.47
CA ASN A 563 18.30 7.93 22.83
C ASN A 563 17.74 6.53 22.52
N MET A 564 18.57 5.65 21.94
CA MET A 564 18.18 4.29 21.58
C MET A 564 17.77 3.50 22.83
N PRO A 565 16.64 2.76 22.81
CA PRO A 565 16.24 1.90 23.93
C PRO A 565 17.35 0.92 24.31
N SER A 566 17.52 0.65 25.61
CA SER A 566 18.64 -0.16 26.12
C SER A 566 18.65 -1.62 25.64
N ASN A 567 17.54 -2.12 25.10
CA ASN A 567 17.42 -3.45 24.51
C ASN A 567 17.76 -3.48 23.01
N ILE A 568 17.97 -2.34 22.38
CA ILE A 568 18.40 -2.20 20.99
C ILE A 568 19.88 -1.85 20.99
N SER A 569 20.66 -2.53 20.14
CA SER A 569 22.10 -2.31 20.00
C SER A 569 22.48 -2.05 18.54
N VAL A 570 23.69 -1.56 18.31
CA VAL A 570 24.22 -1.45 16.94
C VAL A 570 24.74 -2.81 16.49
N ARG A 571 24.24 -3.29 15.35
CA ARG A 571 24.67 -4.49 14.64
C ARG A 571 25.55 -4.09 13.45
N CYS A 572 26.68 -4.77 13.30
CA CYS A 572 27.54 -4.68 12.13
C CYS A 572 27.24 -5.81 11.15
N PRO A 573 27.40 -5.60 9.84
CA PRO A 573 27.26 -6.68 8.88
C PRO A 573 28.38 -7.69 9.09
N THR A 574 28.03 -8.97 9.00
CA THR A 574 29.03 -10.02 8.88
C THR A 574 29.71 -9.94 7.50
N GLU A 575 30.89 -10.54 7.37
CA GLU A 575 31.58 -10.64 6.07
C GLU A 575 30.76 -11.40 5.02
N GLU A 576 29.93 -12.35 5.45
CA GLU A 576 29.00 -13.09 4.59
C GLU A 576 27.87 -12.19 4.09
N GLU A 577 27.19 -11.46 4.99
CA GLU A 577 26.14 -10.49 4.60
C GLU A 577 26.70 -9.36 3.71
N ARG A 578 27.94 -8.94 3.93
CA ARG A 578 28.60 -7.96 3.06
C ARG A 578 28.82 -8.51 1.66
N LYS A 579 29.50 -9.65 1.55
CA LYS A 579 29.75 -10.30 0.25
C LYS A 579 28.46 -10.54 -0.50
N PHE A 580 27.43 -10.99 0.21
CA PHE A 580 26.10 -11.12 -0.34
C PHE A 580 25.60 -9.83 -0.98
N CYS A 581 25.70 -8.71 -0.26
CA CYS A 581 25.22 -7.42 -0.78
C CYS A 581 26.10 -6.92 -1.93
N GLU A 582 27.43 -7.13 -1.89
CA GLU A 582 28.41 -6.49 -2.78
C GLU A 582 28.80 -7.30 -4.03
N ASP A 583 28.84 -8.64 -3.94
CA ASP A 583 29.38 -9.50 -5.01
C ASP A 583 28.50 -9.51 -6.27
N GLY A 584 27.25 -9.03 -6.15
CA GLY A 584 26.25 -9.09 -7.21
C GLY A 584 25.86 -10.52 -7.56
N VAL A 585 25.01 -10.67 -8.58
CA VAL A 585 24.58 -11.98 -9.06
C VAL A 585 24.57 -12.00 -10.58
N SER A 586 25.03 -13.09 -11.17
CA SER A 586 24.80 -13.35 -12.60
C SER A 586 23.42 -13.95 -12.77
N LEU A 587 22.61 -13.39 -13.68
CA LEU A 587 21.35 -13.97 -14.13
C LEU A 587 21.34 -14.05 -15.65
N PHE A 588 21.31 -15.26 -16.20
CA PHE A 588 21.44 -15.59 -17.62
C PHE A 588 22.65 -14.93 -18.31
N GLY A 589 23.78 -14.88 -17.59
CA GLY A 589 25.02 -14.24 -18.06
C GLY A 589 25.03 -12.70 -17.97
N PHE A 590 23.96 -12.08 -17.45
CA PHE A 590 23.92 -10.65 -17.13
C PHE A 590 24.33 -10.44 -15.67
N GLN A 591 25.33 -9.60 -15.43
CA GLN A 591 25.69 -9.20 -14.08
C GLN A 591 24.64 -8.20 -13.56
N VAL A 592 23.96 -8.58 -12.48
CA VAL A 592 23.17 -7.69 -11.65
C VAL A 592 24.10 -7.19 -10.55
N ASP A 593 24.46 -5.90 -10.64
CA ASP A 593 25.38 -5.29 -9.68
C ASP A 593 24.85 -5.42 -8.25
N GLY A 594 25.76 -5.77 -7.34
CA GLY A 594 25.48 -5.72 -5.90
C GLY A 594 25.23 -4.30 -5.42
N SER A 595 24.60 -4.17 -4.26
CA SER A 595 24.53 -2.91 -3.52
C SER A 595 25.81 -2.77 -2.69
N ASN A 596 26.70 -1.87 -3.10
CA ASN A 596 27.91 -1.57 -2.34
C ASN A 596 27.57 -0.95 -0.97
N ILE A 597 27.85 -1.67 0.12
CA ILE A 597 27.57 -1.20 1.49
C ILE A 597 28.83 -0.72 2.21
N GLY A 598 30.01 -1.10 1.72
CA GLY A 598 31.31 -0.74 2.24
C GLY A 598 31.85 0.57 1.67
N TYR A 599 32.56 1.33 2.49
CA TYR A 599 33.18 2.61 2.15
C TYR A 599 34.50 2.80 2.91
N GLU A 600 35.27 3.85 2.58
CA GLU A 600 36.50 4.16 3.31
C GLU A 600 36.19 4.68 4.72
N CYS A 601 36.87 4.12 5.73
CA CYS A 601 36.59 4.48 7.11
C CYS A 601 36.89 5.96 7.40
N ASP A 602 35.94 6.66 8.01
CA ASP A 602 36.05 8.10 8.30
C ASP A 602 35.82 8.48 9.77
N GLY A 603 35.55 7.49 10.64
CA GLY A 603 35.38 7.67 12.08
C GLY A 603 34.00 8.17 12.49
N ARG A 604 33.01 8.14 11.59
CA ARG A 604 31.64 8.58 11.91
C ARG A 604 30.95 7.65 12.92
N PRO A 605 29.93 8.15 13.67
CA PRO A 605 29.16 7.31 14.59
C PRO A 605 28.58 6.08 13.88
N ARG A 606 28.43 4.98 14.61
CA ARG A 606 27.95 3.65 14.16
C ARG A 606 28.77 2.95 13.07
N GLU A 607 29.96 3.43 12.78
CA GLU A 607 30.82 2.81 11.80
C GLU A 607 31.31 1.42 12.24
N CYS A 608 31.16 0.44 11.36
CA CYS A 608 31.59 -0.94 11.57
C CYS A 608 32.83 -1.22 10.72
N ALA A 609 33.99 -1.37 11.37
CA ALA A 609 35.22 -1.77 10.70
C ALA A 609 35.12 -3.22 10.19
N LEU A 610 35.49 -3.42 8.93
CA LEU A 610 35.47 -4.70 8.24
C LEU A 610 36.89 -5.29 8.13
N ASP A 611 36.97 -6.59 7.84
CA ASP A 611 38.24 -7.34 7.80
C ASP A 611 39.22 -6.84 6.71
N ASP A 612 38.71 -6.22 5.64
CA ASP A 612 39.51 -5.67 4.55
C ASP A 612 39.98 -4.22 4.79
N GLY A 613 39.71 -3.67 5.98
CA GLY A 613 40.04 -2.30 6.36
C GLY A 613 39.08 -1.23 5.83
N ARG A 614 37.99 -1.63 5.15
CA ARG A 614 36.85 -0.75 4.86
C ARG A 614 35.90 -0.70 6.04
N CYS A 615 34.88 0.14 5.94
CA CYS A 615 33.82 0.25 6.92
C CYS A 615 32.43 0.14 6.29
N ALA A 616 31.45 -0.29 7.07
CA ALA A 616 30.03 -0.28 6.71
C ALA A 616 29.21 0.46 7.77
N GLN A 617 27.99 0.88 7.40
CA GLN A 617 27.07 1.50 8.36
C GLN A 617 26.52 0.46 9.31
N GLY A 618 26.63 0.68 10.62
CA GLY A 618 25.88 -0.09 11.60
C GLY A 618 24.38 0.19 11.49
N LEU A 619 23.57 -0.85 11.71
CA LEU A 619 22.12 -0.78 11.81
C LEU A 619 21.69 -1.07 13.24
N ALA A 620 20.49 -0.64 13.63
CA ALA A 620 19.87 -1.06 14.88
C ALA A 620 19.54 -2.57 14.81
N SER A 621 19.71 -3.27 15.92
CA SER A 621 19.44 -4.72 16.01
C SER A 621 17.95 -5.08 15.90
N GLU A 622 17.09 -4.09 16.15
CA GLU A 622 15.63 -4.15 16.14
C GLU A 622 15.10 -2.84 15.52
N GLY A 623 13.87 -2.83 15.05
CA GLY A 623 13.22 -1.65 14.49
C GLY A 623 13.14 -0.51 15.52
N LEU A 624 13.62 0.68 15.17
CA LEU A 624 13.65 1.81 16.09
C LEU A 624 12.24 2.29 16.48
N PRO A 625 12.03 2.94 17.63
CA PRO A 625 10.82 3.73 17.86
C PRO A 625 10.56 4.75 16.74
N SER A 626 9.30 5.04 16.42
CA SER A 626 8.92 5.94 15.32
C SER A 626 9.50 7.35 15.43
N SER A 627 9.78 7.83 16.64
CA SER A 627 10.43 9.10 16.94
C SER A 627 11.94 9.12 16.65
N LEU A 628 12.57 7.94 16.53
CA LEU A 628 14.00 7.78 16.24
C LEU A 628 14.29 7.36 14.79
N ARG A 629 13.24 7.09 14.00
CA ARG A 629 13.40 6.65 12.61
C ARG A 629 13.56 7.83 11.66
N ALA A 630 14.48 7.65 10.71
CA ALA A 630 14.47 8.39 9.46
C ALA A 630 13.09 8.34 8.82
N TYR A 631 12.71 9.42 8.16
CA TYR A 631 11.42 9.54 7.52
C TYR A 631 11.59 9.81 6.03
N GLY A 632 10.61 9.40 5.24
CA GLY A 632 10.53 9.74 3.84
C GLY A 632 9.07 9.97 3.50
N ASP A 633 8.63 9.44 2.38
CA ASP A 633 7.24 9.58 1.95
C ASP A 633 6.30 8.82 2.90
N PHE A 634 6.71 7.59 3.26
CA PHE A 634 6.12 6.78 4.33
C PHE A 634 7.20 6.12 5.18
N ILE A 635 6.99 6.03 6.49
CA ILE A 635 7.97 5.45 7.43
C ILE A 635 8.18 3.96 7.18
N TRP A 636 7.12 3.26 6.77
CA TRP A 636 7.16 1.83 6.50
C TRP A 636 7.78 1.45 5.16
N GLN A 637 8.03 2.41 4.28
CA GLN A 637 8.75 2.19 3.03
C GLN A 637 10.27 2.32 3.20
N ARG A 638 10.73 2.64 4.41
CA ARG A 638 12.14 2.83 4.76
C ARG A 638 12.57 1.76 5.75
N SER A 639 13.87 1.50 5.79
CA SER A 639 14.44 0.52 6.72
C SER A 639 14.15 0.96 8.16
N PRO A 640 13.50 0.11 8.99
CA PRO A 640 13.22 0.43 10.38
C PRO A 640 14.48 0.41 11.25
N PHE A 641 15.60 -0.10 10.70
CA PHE A 641 16.87 -0.30 11.40
C PHE A 641 17.89 0.81 11.14
N THR A 642 17.60 1.74 10.24
CA THR A 642 18.57 2.80 9.88
C THR A 642 18.74 3.79 11.02
N ILE A 643 19.98 3.98 11.47
CA ILE A 643 20.35 4.94 12.52
C ILE A 643 20.69 6.28 11.86
N GLY A 644 19.90 7.31 12.14
CA GLY A 644 19.97 8.63 11.50
C GLY A 644 19.37 8.64 10.08
N ASP A 645 19.42 9.78 9.39
CA ASP A 645 18.78 9.93 8.06
C ASP A 645 19.75 10.41 6.98
N PRO A 646 20.24 9.52 6.08
CA PRO A 646 21.15 9.92 5.02
C PRO A 646 20.47 10.70 3.88
N ARG A 647 19.14 10.87 3.91
CA ARG A 647 18.33 11.50 2.84
C ARG A 647 17.61 12.76 3.33
N ALA A 648 17.97 13.25 4.50
CA ALA A 648 17.37 14.42 5.10
C ALA A 648 17.46 15.67 4.20
N VAL A 649 16.41 16.49 4.27
CA VAL A 649 16.32 17.77 3.55
C VAL A 649 15.86 18.89 4.48
N ASP A 650 16.20 18.80 5.77
CA ASP A 650 15.95 19.84 6.79
C ASP A 650 14.53 20.43 6.83
N GLY A 651 13.53 19.58 6.60
CA GLY A 651 12.12 19.96 6.62
C GLY A 651 11.58 20.54 5.32
N ASP A 652 12.37 20.54 4.23
CA ASP A 652 11.95 21.00 2.89
C ASP A 652 10.82 20.17 2.28
N LYS A 653 10.54 18.99 2.84
CA LYS A 653 9.54 18.06 2.34
C LYS A 653 8.62 17.62 3.46
N GLN A 654 7.30 17.81 3.27
CA GLN A 654 6.26 17.34 4.18
C GLN A 654 5.46 16.23 3.52
N SER A 655 5.35 15.12 4.24
CA SER A 655 4.71 13.91 3.74
C SER A 655 3.22 13.86 4.07
N PRO A 656 2.45 12.94 3.46
CA PRO A 656 1.00 12.90 3.62
C PRO A 656 0.51 12.58 5.03
N GLY A 657 1.37 11.98 5.88
CA GLY A 657 1.02 11.71 7.28
C GLY A 657 0.04 10.55 7.48
N ARG A 658 -0.31 9.82 6.42
CA ARG A 658 -1.13 8.61 6.51
C ARG A 658 -0.42 7.48 7.27
N ASP A 659 0.87 7.65 7.54
CA ASP A 659 1.67 6.83 8.45
C ASP A 659 1.10 6.62 9.85
N LEU A 660 0.40 7.64 10.34
CA LEU A 660 -0.27 7.60 11.64
C LEU A 660 -1.72 7.17 11.49
N THR A 661 -2.44 7.78 10.56
CA THR A 661 -3.91 7.69 10.56
C THR A 661 -4.41 6.35 10.05
N GLU A 662 -3.74 5.76 9.04
CA GLU A 662 -4.10 4.42 8.53
C GLU A 662 -4.01 3.35 9.65
N PRO A 663 -2.85 3.10 10.29
CA PRO A 663 -2.77 2.10 11.36
C PRO A 663 -3.61 2.45 12.58
N TYR A 664 -3.79 3.73 12.93
CA TYR A 664 -4.65 4.11 14.06
C TYR A 664 -6.11 3.69 13.83
N TRP A 665 -6.69 4.01 12.68
CA TRP A 665 -8.10 3.70 12.41
C TRP A 665 -8.33 2.19 12.27
N ILE A 666 -7.38 1.45 11.70
CA ILE A 666 -7.41 -0.03 11.68
C ILE A 666 -7.34 -0.57 13.12
N ALA A 667 -6.39 -0.10 13.94
CA ALA A 667 -6.21 -0.56 15.32
C ALA A 667 -7.44 -0.30 16.19
N ARG A 668 -8.10 0.85 15.99
CA ARG A 668 -9.34 1.21 16.67
C ARG A 668 -10.51 0.33 16.24
N HIS A 669 -10.58 -0.03 14.96
CA HIS A 669 -11.61 -0.93 14.44
C HIS A 669 -11.54 -2.31 15.09
N TYR A 670 -10.34 -2.89 15.17
CA TYR A 670 -10.09 -4.19 15.81
C TYR A 670 -10.04 -4.12 17.35
N GLY A 671 -10.15 -2.92 17.93
CA GLY A 671 -10.24 -2.73 19.38
C GLY A 671 -8.92 -2.81 20.14
N TYR A 672 -7.78 -2.75 19.44
CA TYR A 672 -6.45 -2.71 20.06
C TYR A 672 -6.16 -1.36 20.74
N ILE A 673 -6.85 -0.30 20.29
CA ILE A 673 -6.80 1.05 20.86
C ILE A 673 -8.22 1.50 21.19
N THR A 674 -8.38 2.17 22.34
CA THR A 674 -9.70 2.62 22.83
C THR A 674 -9.77 4.14 23.03
N GLU A 675 -8.63 4.81 22.93
CA GLU A 675 -8.46 6.25 22.99
C GLU A 675 -9.40 6.92 21.99
N GLY A 676 -10.34 7.73 22.50
CA GLY A 676 -11.30 8.44 21.68
C GLY A 676 -12.45 7.59 21.12
N LYS A 677 -12.62 6.33 21.54
CA LYS A 677 -13.66 5.43 21.04
C LYS A 677 -15.04 6.07 21.12
N GLY A 678 -15.78 6.01 20.00
CA GLY A 678 -17.11 6.61 19.85
C GLY A 678 -17.12 8.12 19.57
N GLN A 679 -16.00 8.83 19.75
CA GLN A 679 -15.91 10.25 19.43
C GLN A 679 -15.80 10.47 17.92
N VAL A 680 -16.46 11.53 17.44
CA VAL A 680 -16.60 11.90 16.02
C VAL A 680 -16.38 13.40 15.82
N LEU A 681 -16.28 13.85 14.57
CA LEU A 681 -16.24 15.29 14.26
C LEU A 681 -17.64 15.85 13.98
N ALA A 682 -17.97 16.99 14.60
CA ALA A 682 -19.21 17.71 14.37
C ALA A 682 -19.04 19.24 14.47
N TRP A 683 -19.93 20.00 13.83
CA TRP A 683 -19.91 21.47 13.87
C TRP A 683 -20.33 22.00 15.25
N ARG A 684 -19.42 22.74 15.89
CA ARG A 684 -19.59 23.42 17.18
C ARG A 684 -19.79 24.92 16.95
N PRO A 685 -20.87 25.53 17.44
CA PRO A 685 -20.99 26.98 17.45
C PRO A 685 -19.83 27.63 18.23
N SER A 686 -19.12 28.56 17.60
CA SER A 686 -17.95 29.25 18.17
C SER A 686 -18.09 30.77 18.21
N GLY A 687 -19.02 31.35 17.43
CA GLY A 687 -19.25 32.80 17.42
C GLY A 687 -20.29 33.26 16.41
N THR A 688 -20.19 34.51 15.98
CA THR A 688 -21.03 35.13 14.94
C THR A 688 -20.19 35.53 13.73
N CYS A 689 -20.73 35.40 12.53
CA CYS A 689 -20.10 35.78 11.27
C CYS A 689 -21.07 36.56 10.39
N ALA A 690 -20.55 37.27 9.38
CA ALA A 690 -21.36 37.86 8.33
C ALA A 690 -21.55 36.81 7.22
N ASP A 691 -22.79 36.67 6.74
CA ASP A 691 -23.14 35.78 5.63
C ASP A 691 -22.45 36.17 4.31
#